data_AF-A0A7M1SW76-F1
#
_entry.id   AF-A0A7M1SW76-F1
#
_cell.length_a   1.000
_cell.length_b   1.000
_cell.length_c   1.000
_cell.angle_alpha   90.00
_cell.angle_beta   90.00
_cell.angle_gamma   90.00
#
_symmetry.space_group_name_H-M   'P 1'
#
loop_
_entity.id
_entity.type
_entity.pdbx_description
1 polymer ?
#
loop_
_entity_poly.entity_id
_entity_poly.type
_entity_poly.pdbx_seq_one_letter_code
_entity_poly.pdbx_strand_id
1 'polypeptide(L)'
;MRDRTRRVSGSKRAAGTGLIAALVGSLLVGAAAPAFAAPDPTSVDSYAPEGTANLALAGLVTVSSSQGGASPDVLNDGESGSPELGVWVAAETGPDAGGFVQVDLPQEAEMSRVVVFPRGDPGFYGVYYPIDFTVSVLDAQGETVVEERIEHEDSAEAVVSEPDVVDFDGPVTGVAVRIDVTTRQSREGGVLQFSEIAVFGIGQEAPDYQPDGTDNLSLTASVTASSSYEQPGESWSARFAIDGDTGRTSGWSTDPYARVQDPSTSASLLLQLQCASDLSRVVVFPRDKSFPRDYRIETSDDAVTWTTVAESLDNPPNQSEPQVFDLAAGTTARYVRLFVDTRNGPAGVDGYLVQLAEIAVYGQGAGCVNQVKPALLLEPGASDDTWFADTAEDGQYDVTSSAPEVATVGADGTITAVAPGQATITLVAGETTLSVPVEVAADVERIGDDFAITVFWAPLPEYVNDEQYDYLADAGIDIVQASQLTATREINLEMARLSHERGMQTIVQDQSATGAFTTWSEQEAGDWAQSYTNVPGVGGFYLIDEPADATQYATAFNGIRDAAPEYYPHLNFFPYGYYGGADQSDAAMWAWLDATAPHAIDEPDYLMYDLYPFLIEGTNYEGLFTNLDTVREVGLEYDIKTAMYLQSVGIPGAYRRTNPTEITYEANLAMAYGYKQLSYFTWWTPTDRGEPFTDAIMTADGRPTDLYGPVRELNAQIHALGPTLMRLDAREVYLAGNTHGQQPVPEGFFVQPQSEGDLVLSHMVDRTNGDEYLFVVNNSFTDGQDAALAFTDPQTRLQEVSRADGSLGSVFDLATGDGATAVLERSFAPGEGVLYRIATDDLQEPEPTEPPTEQPTEQPTGPGEEPTGSPSQQPADGEDGGPVTGGGSNDGLPATGAQDLAALAALAAMVTVGGVLLVRRGQVSRRAG
;
A
#
# COMPACT_ATOMS: atom_id res chain seq x y z
N MET A 1 -14.06 13.36 -33.10
CA MET A 1 -15.05 14.34 -33.60
C MET A 1 -16.07 14.64 -32.50
N ARG A 2 -15.81 15.63 -31.63
CA ARG A 2 -16.79 16.48 -30.93
C ARG A 2 -15.98 17.54 -30.17
N ASP A 3 -16.31 18.81 -30.43
CA ASP A 3 -15.60 20.01 -30.03
C ASP A 3 -16.54 20.86 -29.16
N ARG A 4 -16.09 21.36 -28.00
CA ARG A 4 -16.79 22.37 -27.18
C ARG A 4 -15.82 23.33 -26.48
N THR A 5 -15.33 24.29 -27.26
CA THR A 5 -15.23 25.73 -26.96
C THR A 5 -15.15 26.23 -25.49
N ARG A 6 -13.95 26.70 -25.12
CA ARG A 6 -13.65 27.69 -24.07
C ARG A 6 -14.21 29.09 -24.40
N ARG A 7 -14.62 29.85 -23.37
CA ARG A 7 -14.83 31.31 -23.46
C ARG A 7 -14.05 32.04 -22.36
N VAL A 8 -13.11 32.87 -22.81
CA VAL A 8 -12.39 33.89 -22.03
C VAL A 8 -13.05 35.25 -22.27
N SER A 9 -13.21 36.09 -21.24
CA SER A 9 -13.21 37.55 -21.46
C SER A 9 -12.80 38.30 -20.18
N GLY A 10 -11.79 39.17 -20.31
CA GLY A 10 -11.29 40.01 -19.24
C GLY A 10 -11.77 41.47 -19.26
N SER A 11 -11.54 42.11 -18.09
CA SER A 11 -11.16 43.52 -17.86
C SER A 11 -12.13 44.67 -18.24
N LYS A 12 -12.51 45.52 -17.27
CA LYS A 12 -11.93 46.86 -16.99
C LYS A 12 -12.83 47.75 -16.11
N ARG A 13 -12.16 48.51 -15.23
CA ARG A 13 -12.65 49.58 -14.32
C ARG A 13 -12.93 50.91 -15.06
N ALA A 14 -13.86 51.71 -14.51
CA ALA A 14 -13.82 53.20 -14.33
C ALA A 14 -15.21 53.66 -13.81
N ALA A 15 -15.39 54.16 -12.58
CA ALA A 15 -15.09 55.50 -12.03
C ALA A 15 -16.01 56.65 -12.50
N GLY A 16 -16.82 57.20 -11.56
CA GLY A 16 -17.00 58.67 -11.42
C GLY A 16 -18.41 59.27 -11.36
N THR A 17 -18.74 59.85 -10.18
CA THR A 17 -19.54 61.10 -9.92
C THR A 17 -21.05 61.12 -10.25
N GLY A 18 -21.98 61.66 -9.46
CA GLY A 18 -21.97 62.37 -8.17
C GLY A 18 -23.34 63.04 -7.88
N LEU A 19 -23.43 63.68 -6.70
CA LEU A 19 -24.36 64.73 -6.25
C LEU A 19 -25.54 64.39 -5.31
N ILE A 20 -25.65 65.25 -4.30
CA ILE A 20 -26.36 65.20 -3.00
C ILE A 20 -27.56 66.16 -3.01
N ALA A 21 -28.58 65.84 -2.17
CA ALA A 21 -29.55 66.70 -1.44
C ALA A 21 -31.02 66.24 -1.67
N ALA A 22 -31.94 66.11 -0.70
CA ALA A 22 -32.06 66.66 0.65
C ALA A 22 -33.18 65.98 1.49
N LEU A 23 -32.95 65.96 2.81
CA LEU A 23 -33.85 66.15 3.98
C LEU A 23 -34.95 65.14 4.41
N VAL A 24 -34.64 64.53 5.58
CA VAL A 24 -35.38 64.45 6.87
C VAL A 24 -36.64 63.57 6.99
N GLY A 25 -36.49 62.51 7.78
CA GLY A 25 -37.55 61.82 8.52
C GLY A 25 -36.97 60.74 9.44
N SER A 26 -37.01 60.98 10.75
CA SER A 26 -36.42 60.16 11.82
C SER A 26 -36.93 58.72 11.85
N LEU A 27 -36.02 57.74 12.03
CA LEU A 27 -36.31 56.44 12.65
C LEU A 27 -35.00 55.81 13.18
N LEU A 28 -35.10 55.23 14.36
CA LEU A 28 -34.01 54.61 15.13
C LEU A 28 -33.26 53.57 14.31
N VAL A 29 -31.92 53.69 14.25
CA VAL A 29 -31.04 52.63 13.74
C VAL A 29 -30.74 51.69 14.91
N GLY A 30 -31.40 50.53 14.93
CA GLY A 30 -30.83 49.33 15.51
C GLY A 30 -29.77 48.81 14.54
N ALA A 31 -28.53 48.68 15.00
CA ALA A 31 -27.50 47.96 14.25
C ALA A 31 -27.93 46.49 14.19
N ALA A 32 -28.24 45.98 13.01
CA ALA A 32 -28.36 44.55 12.79
C ALA A 32 -26.95 43.97 12.81
N ALA A 33 -26.69 43.06 13.74
CA ALA A 33 -25.53 42.19 13.70
C ALA A 33 -25.55 41.36 12.39
N PRO A 34 -24.39 40.98 11.83
CA PRO A 34 -24.36 40.06 10.71
C PRO A 34 -25.02 38.75 11.13
N ALA A 35 -25.88 38.20 10.27
CA ALA A 35 -26.39 36.85 10.46
C ALA A 35 -25.20 35.88 10.31
N PHE A 36 -24.77 35.27 11.41
CA PHE A 36 -23.86 34.13 11.36
C PHE A 36 -24.54 33.01 10.56
N ALA A 37 -23.79 32.34 9.70
CA ALA A 37 -24.26 31.09 9.10
C ALA A 37 -24.53 30.10 10.24
N ALA A 38 -25.57 29.27 10.10
CA ALA A 38 -25.77 28.17 11.04
C ALA A 38 -24.52 27.27 11.00
N PRO A 39 -24.08 26.71 12.16
CA PRO A 39 -22.99 25.75 12.19
C PRO A 39 -23.32 24.55 11.30
N ASP A 40 -22.29 23.95 10.73
CA ASP A 40 -22.43 22.76 9.88
C ASP A 40 -22.57 21.53 10.80
N PRO A 41 -23.72 20.85 10.82
CA PRO A 41 -23.97 19.74 11.73
C PRO A 41 -23.03 18.54 11.53
N THR A 42 -22.30 18.50 10.41
CA THR A 42 -21.28 17.46 10.14
C THR A 42 -19.85 17.90 10.45
N SER A 43 -19.64 19.10 11.02
CA SER A 43 -18.32 19.63 11.34
C SER A 43 -18.25 20.04 12.82
N VAL A 44 -17.43 19.31 13.60
CA VAL A 44 -17.22 19.58 15.02
C VAL A 44 -16.71 21.02 15.24
N ASP A 45 -15.71 21.43 14.48
CA ASP A 45 -15.09 22.75 14.57
C ASP A 45 -16.07 23.91 14.31
N SER A 46 -17.12 23.68 13.52
CA SER A 46 -18.12 24.72 13.24
C SER A 46 -18.90 25.15 14.51
N TYR A 47 -18.85 24.34 15.56
CA TYR A 47 -19.47 24.62 16.86
C TYR A 47 -18.53 25.31 17.86
N ALA A 48 -17.26 25.53 17.54
CA ALA A 48 -16.31 26.16 18.45
C ALA A 48 -16.67 27.65 18.70
N PRO A 49 -16.89 28.08 19.96
CA PRO A 49 -16.91 29.50 20.30
C PRO A 49 -15.58 30.19 19.92
N GLU A 50 -15.64 31.47 19.58
CA GLU A 50 -14.45 32.25 19.21
C GLU A 50 -13.37 32.20 20.32
N GLY A 51 -12.15 31.78 19.95
CA GLY A 51 -11.02 31.70 20.87
C GLY A 51 -10.99 30.47 21.78
N THR A 52 -11.76 29.44 21.47
CA THR A 52 -11.77 28.16 22.20
C THR A 52 -11.26 27.01 21.33
N ALA A 53 -10.87 25.92 21.96
CA ALA A 53 -10.45 24.67 21.31
C ALA A 53 -11.27 23.49 21.85
N ASN A 54 -11.41 22.42 21.05
CA ASN A 54 -12.01 21.18 21.51
C ASN A 54 -11.04 20.44 22.46
N LEU A 55 -11.29 20.53 23.75
CA LEU A 55 -10.51 19.90 24.81
C LEU A 55 -10.73 18.39 24.89
N ALA A 56 -11.82 17.88 24.32
CA ALA A 56 -12.16 16.46 24.38
C ALA A 56 -11.15 15.59 23.63
N LEU A 57 -10.48 16.10 22.60
CA LEU A 57 -9.48 15.37 21.79
C LEU A 57 -8.34 14.75 22.62
N ALA A 58 -7.99 15.39 23.74
CA ALA A 58 -6.95 14.92 24.66
C ALA A 58 -7.51 14.14 25.87
N GLY A 59 -8.84 14.00 25.95
CA GLY A 59 -9.54 13.39 27.06
C GLY A 59 -9.57 11.86 26.99
N LEU A 60 -9.74 11.22 28.15
CA LEU A 60 -10.03 9.80 28.25
C LEU A 60 -11.55 9.60 28.28
N VAL A 61 -12.07 8.76 27.39
CA VAL A 61 -13.51 8.46 27.36
C VAL A 61 -13.81 7.19 28.16
N THR A 62 -14.71 7.31 29.13
CA THR A 62 -15.29 6.18 29.86
C THR A 62 -16.78 6.08 29.61
N VAL A 63 -17.29 4.87 29.43
CA VAL A 63 -18.70 4.63 29.09
C VAL A 63 -19.29 3.52 29.95
N SER A 64 -20.62 3.46 30.02
CA SER A 64 -21.31 2.43 30.79
C SER A 64 -21.09 1.01 30.25
N SER A 65 -21.05 0.83 28.93
CA SER A 65 -20.82 -0.44 28.24
C SER A 65 -20.59 -0.22 26.75
N SER A 66 -19.84 -1.07 26.05
CA SER A 66 -19.68 -1.00 24.58
C SER A 66 -20.04 -2.32 23.90
N GLN A 67 -20.75 -2.25 22.78
CA GLN A 67 -20.98 -3.40 21.91
C GLN A 67 -19.66 -3.78 21.21
N GLY A 68 -19.34 -5.09 21.16
CA GLY A 68 -18.03 -5.59 20.74
C GLY A 68 -17.53 -5.01 19.41
N GLY A 69 -16.39 -4.30 19.46
CA GLY A 69 -15.73 -3.65 18.33
C GLY A 69 -15.84 -2.12 18.31
N ALA A 70 -16.80 -1.51 19.01
CA ALA A 70 -16.91 -0.05 19.09
C ALA A 70 -16.03 0.50 20.24
N SER A 71 -14.88 1.10 19.91
CA SER A 71 -14.07 1.80 20.91
C SER A 71 -14.82 3.04 21.41
N PRO A 72 -14.84 3.35 22.71
CA PRO A 72 -15.35 4.62 23.22
C PRO A 72 -14.61 5.85 22.69
N ASP A 73 -13.36 5.69 22.26
CA ASP A 73 -12.49 6.80 21.81
C ASP A 73 -12.96 7.44 20.50
N VAL A 74 -13.90 6.81 19.79
CA VAL A 74 -14.57 7.44 18.65
C VAL A 74 -15.44 8.63 19.06
N LEU A 75 -15.72 8.79 20.37
CA LEU A 75 -16.54 9.88 20.89
C LEU A 75 -15.75 11.17 21.15
N ASN A 76 -14.46 11.18 20.87
CA ASN A 76 -13.62 12.36 21.02
C ASN A 76 -12.51 12.41 19.96
N ASP A 77 -12.74 11.85 18.79
CA ASP A 77 -11.74 11.79 17.71
C ASP A 77 -11.77 13.04 16.80
N GLY A 78 -12.74 13.94 17.03
CA GLY A 78 -12.93 15.16 16.26
C GLY A 78 -13.82 14.99 15.03
N GLU A 79 -14.37 13.81 14.79
CA GLU A 79 -15.24 13.50 13.66
C GLU A 79 -16.70 13.36 14.10
N SER A 80 -17.63 14.06 13.45
CA SER A 80 -19.05 14.02 13.85
C SER A 80 -19.80 12.71 13.52
N GLY A 81 -19.09 11.72 12.96
CA GLY A 81 -19.55 10.35 12.63
C GLY A 81 -20.32 10.23 11.31
N SER A 82 -19.67 9.68 10.27
CA SER A 82 -20.25 9.28 8.98
C SER A 82 -20.44 7.74 8.92
N PRO A 83 -21.08 7.14 7.90
CA PRO A 83 -21.36 5.69 7.89
C PRO A 83 -20.10 4.82 7.86
N GLU A 84 -18.92 5.39 7.60
CA GLU A 84 -17.62 4.73 7.58
C GLU A 84 -16.80 4.99 8.87
N LEU A 85 -17.17 5.98 9.69
CA LEU A 85 -16.33 6.57 10.73
C LEU A 85 -16.90 6.40 12.15
N GLY A 86 -17.02 5.15 12.61
CA GLY A 86 -17.03 4.83 14.05
C GLY A 86 -18.08 5.52 14.93
N VAL A 87 -19.30 4.94 15.05
CA VAL A 87 -20.22 5.31 16.13
C VAL A 87 -20.01 4.46 17.37
N TRP A 88 -20.11 5.07 18.56
CA TRP A 88 -20.19 4.29 19.79
C TRP A 88 -21.60 3.72 19.98
N VAL A 89 -21.66 2.46 20.45
CA VAL A 89 -22.92 1.76 20.72
C VAL A 89 -22.87 1.11 22.09
N ALA A 90 -23.86 1.41 22.94
CA ALA A 90 -23.99 0.76 24.24
C ALA A 90 -24.32 -0.74 24.09
N ALA A 91 -23.71 -1.60 24.92
CA ALA A 91 -23.94 -3.05 24.85
C ALA A 91 -25.34 -3.45 25.32
N GLU A 92 -25.84 -2.77 26.34
CA GLU A 92 -27.18 -3.01 26.87
C GLU A 92 -28.25 -2.44 25.92
N THR A 93 -29.42 -3.06 25.87
CA THR A 93 -30.57 -2.58 25.09
C THR A 93 -31.79 -2.47 25.99
N GLY A 94 -32.54 -1.37 25.88
CA GLY A 94 -33.84 -1.20 26.52
C GLY A 94 -34.18 0.27 26.68
N PRO A 95 -35.44 0.71 26.49
CA PRO A 95 -35.81 2.12 26.59
C PRO A 95 -35.48 2.73 27.97
N ASP A 96 -35.53 1.92 29.02
CA ASP A 96 -35.23 2.32 30.41
C ASP A 96 -33.83 1.84 30.89
N ALA A 97 -32.97 1.36 29.99
CA ALA A 97 -31.66 0.83 30.35
C ALA A 97 -30.64 1.92 30.75
N GLY A 98 -30.96 3.20 30.50
CA GLY A 98 -30.10 4.34 30.82
C GLY A 98 -28.73 4.26 30.14
N GLY A 99 -27.67 4.75 30.78
CA GLY A 99 -26.29 4.65 30.28
C GLY A 99 -25.50 5.90 30.63
N PHE A 100 -24.18 5.86 30.47
CA PHE A 100 -23.39 7.07 30.61
C PHE A 100 -22.21 7.11 29.65
N VAL A 101 -21.78 8.33 29.34
CA VAL A 101 -20.47 8.64 28.77
C VAL A 101 -19.81 9.68 29.66
N GLN A 102 -18.50 9.60 29.84
CA GLN A 102 -17.73 10.60 30.56
C GLN A 102 -16.41 10.84 29.82
N VAL A 103 -16.13 12.10 29.53
CA VAL A 103 -14.86 12.56 28.95
C VAL A 103 -14.05 13.19 30.09
N ASP A 104 -12.98 12.52 30.51
CA ASP A 104 -12.05 13.00 31.52
C ASP A 104 -10.93 13.78 30.85
N LEU A 105 -10.85 15.08 31.10
CA LEU A 105 -9.78 15.93 30.60
C LEU A 105 -8.47 15.64 31.35
N PRO A 106 -7.31 15.82 30.70
CA PRO A 106 -6.00 15.58 31.35
C PRO A 106 -5.76 16.50 32.54
N GLN A 107 -6.35 17.70 32.53
CA GLN A 107 -6.28 18.65 33.63
C GLN A 107 -7.55 19.51 33.71
N GLU A 108 -7.71 20.18 34.85
CA GLU A 108 -8.82 21.10 35.08
C GLU A 108 -8.77 22.26 34.07
N ALA A 109 -9.89 22.53 33.40
CA ALA A 109 -9.99 23.50 32.33
C ALA A 109 -11.25 24.37 32.45
N GLU A 110 -11.19 25.57 31.88
CA GLU A 110 -12.34 26.47 31.76
C GLU A 110 -13.13 26.14 30.48
N MET A 111 -14.27 25.48 30.66
CA MET A 111 -15.16 25.03 29.59
C MET A 111 -16.26 26.06 29.34
N SER A 112 -16.56 26.32 28.08
CA SER A 112 -17.58 27.29 27.66
C SER A 112 -18.79 26.62 26.98
N ARG A 113 -18.59 25.45 26.38
CA ARG A 113 -19.62 24.72 25.66
C ARG A 113 -19.34 23.22 25.64
N VAL A 114 -20.39 22.42 25.68
CA VAL A 114 -20.36 20.99 25.34
C VAL A 114 -21.31 20.75 24.16
N VAL A 115 -20.89 19.93 23.20
CA VAL A 115 -21.72 19.52 22.07
C VAL A 115 -21.79 18.01 22.03
N VAL A 116 -23.00 17.47 21.94
CA VAL A 116 -23.26 16.03 21.88
C VAL A 116 -23.79 15.71 20.50
N PHE A 117 -23.01 14.95 19.72
CA PHE A 117 -23.34 14.68 18.33
C PHE A 117 -24.14 13.38 18.19
N PRO A 118 -25.27 13.43 17.47
CA PRO A 118 -25.89 12.25 16.93
C PRO A 118 -25.07 11.74 15.74
N ARG A 119 -25.22 10.45 15.45
CA ARG A 119 -24.81 9.85 14.19
C ARG A 119 -25.17 10.74 12.98
N GLY A 120 -24.19 11.01 12.13
CA GLY A 120 -24.27 11.98 11.03
C GLY A 120 -24.59 11.40 9.64
N ASP A 121 -24.85 10.10 9.49
CA ASP A 121 -24.98 9.49 8.18
C ASP A 121 -26.32 9.80 7.44
N PRO A 122 -26.28 10.09 6.11
CA PRO A 122 -27.47 10.45 5.35
C PRO A 122 -28.56 9.36 5.38
N GLY A 123 -29.73 9.71 5.93
CA GLY A 123 -30.89 8.81 6.02
C GLY A 123 -31.04 8.09 7.36
N PHE A 124 -30.02 8.12 8.24
CA PHE A 124 -30.11 7.60 9.61
C PHE A 124 -29.67 8.63 10.68
N TYR A 125 -29.57 9.90 10.30
CA TYR A 125 -29.24 10.98 11.21
C TYR A 125 -30.13 10.95 12.47
N GLY A 126 -29.52 10.97 13.66
CA GLY A 126 -30.25 11.00 14.93
C GLY A 126 -31.02 9.70 15.27
N VAL A 127 -30.80 8.60 14.54
CA VAL A 127 -31.33 7.28 14.92
C VAL A 127 -30.56 6.74 16.12
N TYR A 128 -31.26 6.19 17.12
CA TYR A 128 -30.73 5.69 18.40
C TYR A 128 -30.11 6.73 19.34
N TYR A 129 -30.28 8.00 19.00
CA TYR A 129 -29.94 9.10 19.89
C TYR A 129 -30.92 9.12 21.10
N PRO A 130 -30.46 9.40 22.33
CA PRO A 130 -31.30 9.31 23.53
C PRO A 130 -32.44 10.33 23.53
N ILE A 131 -33.51 10.03 24.28
CA ILE A 131 -34.66 10.93 24.41
C ILE A 131 -34.65 11.74 25.71
N ASP A 132 -33.86 11.32 26.70
CA ASP A 132 -33.73 12.02 27.98
C ASP A 132 -32.35 11.72 28.57
N PHE A 133 -31.55 12.77 28.78
CA PHE A 133 -30.21 12.68 29.35
C PHE A 133 -29.78 14.00 29.99
N THR A 134 -28.76 13.95 30.83
CA THR A 134 -28.11 15.14 31.42
C THR A 134 -26.69 15.28 30.90
N VAL A 135 -26.21 16.51 30.76
CA VAL A 135 -24.80 16.87 30.51
C VAL A 135 -24.31 17.65 31.73
N SER A 136 -23.29 17.11 32.40
CA SER A 136 -22.78 17.62 33.66
C SER A 136 -21.28 17.86 33.57
N VAL A 137 -20.80 19.00 34.07
CA VAL A 137 -19.35 19.23 34.28
C VAL A 137 -19.00 18.83 35.70
N LEU A 138 -17.95 18.02 35.86
CA LEU A 138 -17.47 17.55 37.16
C LEU A 138 -16.17 18.27 37.54
N ASP A 139 -16.02 18.60 38.82
CA ASP A 139 -14.76 19.08 39.38
C ASP A 139 -13.75 17.94 39.61
N ALA A 140 -12.54 18.28 40.04
CA ALA A 140 -11.48 17.31 40.35
C ALA A 140 -11.80 16.35 41.52
N GLN A 141 -12.91 16.55 42.24
CA GLN A 141 -13.41 15.64 43.26
C GLN A 141 -14.55 14.75 42.75
N GLY A 142 -14.98 14.94 41.50
CA GLY A 142 -16.09 14.23 40.88
C GLY A 142 -17.47 14.79 41.24
N GLU A 143 -17.54 15.99 41.81
CA GLU A 143 -18.79 16.65 42.15
C GLU A 143 -19.31 17.49 40.97
N THR A 144 -20.62 17.46 40.73
CA THR A 144 -21.26 18.22 39.64
C THR A 144 -21.21 19.72 39.90
N VAL A 145 -20.59 20.45 38.99
CA VAL A 145 -20.46 21.92 39.01
C VAL A 145 -21.63 22.59 38.28
N VAL A 146 -21.97 22.08 37.11
CA VAL A 146 -23.14 22.49 36.30
C VAL A 146 -23.76 21.25 35.68
N GLU A 147 -25.07 21.27 35.49
CA GLU A 147 -25.85 20.21 34.87
C GLU A 147 -26.96 20.82 34.02
N GLU A 148 -27.12 20.32 32.80
CA GLU A 148 -28.24 20.63 31.91
C GLU A 148 -28.93 19.33 31.50
N ARG A 149 -30.27 19.34 31.51
CA ARG A 149 -31.10 18.18 31.13
C ARG A 149 -31.71 18.43 29.77
N ILE A 150 -31.57 17.46 28.87
CA ILE A 150 -32.03 17.51 27.49
C ILE A 150 -33.11 16.45 27.30
N GLU A 151 -34.23 16.85 26.68
CA GLU A 151 -35.38 15.97 26.42
C GLU A 151 -35.85 16.12 24.97
N HIS A 152 -36.03 14.99 24.28
CA HIS A 152 -36.50 14.89 22.90
C HIS A 152 -37.79 14.08 22.79
N GLU A 153 -38.55 14.28 21.70
CA GLU A 153 -39.73 13.46 21.42
C GLU A 153 -39.32 12.05 20.93
N ASP A 154 -40.02 11.01 21.37
CA ASP A 154 -39.81 9.64 20.88
C ASP A 154 -40.41 9.49 19.47
N SER A 155 -39.54 9.58 18.45
CA SER A 155 -39.88 9.55 17.02
C SER A 155 -39.28 8.32 16.35
N ALA A 156 -39.98 7.70 15.39
CA ALA A 156 -39.49 6.52 14.68
C ALA A 156 -38.57 6.83 13.48
N GLU A 157 -38.64 8.05 12.94
CA GLU A 157 -37.96 8.44 11.68
C GLU A 157 -36.58 9.07 11.92
N ALA A 158 -36.47 9.97 12.91
CA ALA A 158 -35.24 10.55 13.47
C ALA A 158 -35.61 11.35 14.74
N VAL A 159 -34.76 11.37 15.78
CA VAL A 159 -35.03 12.10 17.04
C VAL A 159 -34.63 13.57 16.94
N VAL A 160 -33.44 13.84 16.37
CA VAL A 160 -32.88 15.19 16.21
C VAL A 160 -32.42 15.41 14.77
N SER A 161 -32.35 16.67 14.34
CA SER A 161 -31.80 17.09 13.04
C SER A 161 -30.50 17.89 13.14
N GLU A 162 -30.05 18.14 14.36
CA GLU A 162 -28.82 18.85 14.69
C GLU A 162 -28.27 18.31 16.03
N PRO A 163 -26.97 18.48 16.31
CA PRO A 163 -26.36 18.17 17.61
C PRO A 163 -26.97 18.99 18.76
N ASP A 164 -26.94 18.43 19.97
CA ASP A 164 -27.32 19.18 21.17
C ASP A 164 -26.15 20.04 21.64
N VAL A 165 -26.40 21.34 21.79
CA VAL A 165 -25.41 22.32 22.22
C VAL A 165 -25.77 22.83 23.61
N VAL A 166 -24.88 22.59 24.57
CA VAL A 166 -24.96 23.08 25.96
C VAL A 166 -23.99 24.24 26.11
N ASP A 167 -24.53 25.45 26.18
CA ASP A 167 -23.77 26.69 26.41
C ASP A 167 -23.78 27.06 27.89
N PHE A 168 -22.62 27.38 28.45
CA PHE A 168 -22.53 27.84 29.83
C PHE A 168 -22.62 29.37 29.94
N ASP A 169 -23.27 29.86 31.01
CA ASP A 169 -23.35 31.29 31.37
C ASP A 169 -21.99 31.83 31.88
N GLY A 170 -20.96 31.72 31.05
CA GLY A 170 -19.55 31.99 31.35
C GLY A 170 -18.72 30.71 31.50
N PRO A 171 -17.37 30.78 31.43
CA PRO A 171 -16.54 29.60 31.56
C PRO A 171 -16.72 28.89 32.90
N VAL A 172 -16.93 27.58 32.85
CA VAL A 172 -17.09 26.69 33.99
C VAL A 172 -15.82 25.87 34.15
N THR A 173 -15.20 25.95 35.31
CA THR A 173 -14.02 25.15 35.63
C THR A 173 -14.42 23.72 35.99
N GLY A 174 -13.80 22.74 35.35
CA GLY A 174 -13.97 21.32 35.68
C GLY A 174 -12.89 20.45 35.04
N VAL A 175 -12.87 19.16 35.39
CA VAL A 175 -11.93 18.17 34.85
C VAL A 175 -12.61 17.12 33.99
N ALA A 176 -13.94 17.00 34.03
CA ALA A 176 -14.65 16.02 33.23
C ALA A 176 -16.02 16.53 32.78
N VAL A 177 -16.50 15.98 31.68
CA VAL A 177 -17.89 16.11 31.22
C VAL A 177 -18.54 14.75 31.28
N ARG A 178 -19.67 14.64 31.97
CA ARG A 178 -20.44 13.41 32.16
C ARG A 178 -21.82 13.56 31.54
N ILE A 179 -22.19 12.61 30.70
CA ILE A 179 -23.50 12.46 30.08
C ILE A 179 -24.19 11.26 30.74
N ASP A 180 -25.28 11.48 31.47
CA ASP A 180 -26.09 10.39 32.04
C ASP A 180 -27.41 10.28 31.29
N VAL A 181 -27.61 9.18 30.58
CA VAL A 181 -28.83 8.87 29.83
C VAL A 181 -29.82 8.21 30.77
N THR A 182 -31.01 8.78 30.88
CA THR A 182 -32.11 8.21 31.68
C THR A 182 -33.11 7.47 30.82
N THR A 183 -33.39 7.95 29.60
CA THR A 183 -34.33 7.28 28.69
C THR A 183 -33.80 7.26 27.25
N ARG A 184 -33.92 6.09 26.61
CA ARG A 184 -33.51 5.85 25.22
C ARG A 184 -34.72 5.80 24.29
N GLN A 185 -34.47 5.99 22.99
CA GLN A 185 -35.49 5.83 21.97
C GLN A 185 -36.15 4.44 22.06
N SER A 186 -37.47 4.33 21.88
CA SER A 186 -38.15 3.02 21.99
C SER A 186 -37.91 2.08 20.79
N ARG A 187 -37.21 2.58 19.77
CA ARG A 187 -36.89 1.91 18.51
C ARG A 187 -35.95 0.71 18.71
N GLU A 188 -36.26 -0.37 18.00
CA GLU A 188 -35.41 -1.58 17.85
C GLU A 188 -34.82 -2.11 19.17
N GLY A 189 -35.59 -1.99 20.26
CA GLY A 189 -35.21 -2.51 21.56
C GLY A 189 -34.44 -1.54 22.46
N GLY A 190 -34.36 -0.24 22.13
CA GLY A 190 -33.73 0.76 23.00
C GLY A 190 -32.21 0.78 22.89
N VAL A 191 -31.70 0.79 21.67
CA VAL A 191 -30.28 1.00 21.36
C VAL A 191 -29.90 2.44 21.71
N LEU A 192 -28.68 2.65 22.22
CA LEU A 192 -28.10 3.97 22.53
C LEU A 192 -26.84 4.16 21.69
N GLN A 193 -26.77 5.28 20.97
CA GLN A 193 -25.60 5.67 20.18
C GLN A 193 -25.27 7.15 20.34
N PHE A 194 -23.98 7.44 20.26
CA PHE A 194 -23.40 8.77 20.07
C PHE A 194 -22.32 8.66 18.99
N SER A 195 -22.06 9.74 18.26
CA SER A 195 -20.91 9.80 17.35
C SER A 195 -19.75 10.57 17.94
N GLU A 196 -19.99 11.70 18.61
CA GLU A 196 -18.91 12.56 19.10
C GLU A 196 -19.38 13.40 20.30
N ILE A 197 -18.43 13.76 21.16
CA ILE A 197 -18.62 14.67 22.30
C ILE A 197 -17.51 15.70 22.26
N ALA A 198 -17.86 16.93 21.86
CA ALA A 198 -16.92 18.04 21.84
C ALA A 198 -17.05 18.88 23.11
N VAL A 199 -15.92 19.25 23.70
CA VAL A 199 -15.85 20.09 24.91
C VAL A 199 -15.03 21.32 24.58
N PHE A 200 -15.67 22.46 24.36
CA PHE A 200 -14.99 23.68 23.97
C PHE A 200 -14.66 24.56 25.17
N GLY A 201 -13.38 24.90 25.31
CA GLY A 201 -12.89 25.78 26.38
C GLY A 201 -11.63 26.52 25.99
N ILE A 202 -11.07 27.27 26.94
CA ILE A 202 -9.75 27.87 26.76
C ILE A 202 -8.74 26.73 26.82
N GLY A 203 -8.18 26.37 25.66
CA GLY A 203 -7.08 25.42 25.57
C GLY A 203 -5.96 25.83 26.50
N GLN A 204 -5.61 24.96 27.44
CA GLN A 204 -4.31 25.03 28.08
C GLN A 204 -3.31 24.47 27.09
N GLU A 205 -2.28 25.23 26.72
CA GLU A 205 -1.16 24.67 25.97
C GLU A 205 -0.63 23.47 26.73
N ALA A 206 -0.40 22.36 26.02
CA ALA A 206 0.28 21.21 26.59
C ALA A 206 1.60 21.69 27.21
N PRO A 207 2.04 21.14 28.35
CA PRO A 207 3.31 21.52 28.95
C PRO A 207 4.42 21.37 27.90
N ASP A 208 5.19 22.43 27.67
CA ASP A 208 6.37 22.32 26.82
C ASP A 208 7.40 21.43 27.55
N TYR A 209 7.52 20.20 27.05
CA TYR A 209 8.44 19.21 27.59
C TYR A 209 9.88 19.42 27.13
N GLN A 210 10.11 20.23 26.10
CA GLN A 210 11.42 20.49 25.53
C GLN A 210 12.19 21.49 26.40
N PRO A 211 13.35 21.10 26.97
CA PRO A 211 14.22 22.06 27.65
C PRO A 211 14.72 23.16 26.70
N ASP A 212 14.82 24.40 27.20
CA ASP A 212 15.37 25.54 26.44
C ASP A 212 16.72 25.20 25.79
N GLY A 213 16.81 25.43 24.47
CA GLY A 213 18.05 25.24 23.71
C GLY A 213 18.42 23.78 23.44
N THR A 214 17.45 22.87 23.50
CA THR A 214 17.58 21.49 23.04
C THR A 214 16.65 21.24 21.86
N ASP A 215 16.86 20.16 21.12
CA ASP A 215 15.98 19.67 20.06
C ASP A 215 15.37 18.32 20.45
N ASN A 216 14.23 17.94 19.87
CA ASN A 216 13.70 16.58 19.99
C ASN A 216 14.43 15.65 19.02
N LEU A 217 15.42 14.93 19.52
CA LEU A 217 16.29 14.05 18.75
C LEU A 217 15.61 12.72 18.36
N SER A 218 14.46 12.38 18.97
CA SER A 218 13.73 11.15 18.61
C SER A 218 13.06 11.24 17.24
N LEU A 219 12.64 12.44 16.81
CA LEU A 219 11.90 12.65 15.55
C LEU A 219 12.68 12.19 14.32
N THR A 220 14.01 12.27 14.39
CA THR A 220 14.93 11.92 13.30
C THR A 220 15.71 10.63 13.59
N ALA A 221 15.42 9.96 14.71
CA ALA A 221 16.04 8.70 15.07
C ALA A 221 15.45 7.54 14.23
N SER A 222 16.24 6.49 14.02
CA SER A 222 15.66 5.20 13.65
C SER A 222 15.19 4.46 14.91
N VAL A 223 14.13 3.67 14.78
CA VAL A 223 13.53 2.94 15.89
C VAL A 223 13.44 1.46 15.58
N THR A 224 13.72 0.62 16.58
CA THR A 224 13.58 -0.84 16.50
C THR A 224 12.97 -1.35 17.79
N ALA A 225 11.96 -2.20 17.69
CA ALA A 225 11.32 -2.83 18.84
C ALA A 225 11.72 -4.30 18.99
N SER A 226 11.68 -4.85 20.20
CA SER A 226 11.84 -6.30 20.43
C SER A 226 10.72 -7.13 19.79
N SER A 227 9.56 -6.50 19.62
CA SER A 227 8.35 -6.99 18.93
C SER A 227 7.46 -5.78 18.68
N SER A 228 6.74 -5.74 17.57
CA SER A 228 5.85 -4.63 17.24
C SER A 228 4.58 -5.15 16.58
N TYR A 229 3.46 -4.51 16.90
CA TYR A 229 2.23 -4.61 16.12
C TYR A 229 2.22 -3.49 15.09
N GLU A 230 2.53 -3.81 13.83
CA GLU A 230 2.60 -2.86 12.73
C GLU A 230 1.27 -2.86 11.97
N GLN A 231 0.36 -1.96 12.34
CA GLN A 231 -0.94 -1.75 11.70
C GLN A 231 -1.23 -0.25 11.60
N PRO A 232 -0.72 0.45 10.58
CA PRO A 232 -0.92 1.90 10.41
C PRO A 232 -2.40 2.31 10.33
N GLY A 233 -3.26 1.47 9.74
CA GLY A 233 -4.71 1.70 9.69
C GLY A 233 -5.41 1.61 11.06
N GLU A 234 -4.73 1.08 12.08
CA GLU A 234 -5.18 1.07 13.48
C GLU A 234 -4.32 1.99 14.35
N SER A 235 -3.50 2.85 13.74
CA SER A 235 -2.58 3.79 14.41
C SER A 235 -1.56 3.11 15.34
N TRP A 236 -1.07 1.92 14.94
CA TRP A 236 0.01 1.19 15.62
C TRP A 236 1.26 1.02 14.76
N SER A 237 2.39 1.48 15.28
CA SER A 237 3.72 1.24 14.71
C SER A 237 4.80 1.56 15.73
N ALA A 238 5.96 0.90 15.65
CA ALA A 238 7.14 1.35 16.39
C ALA A 238 7.53 2.80 16.05
N ARG A 239 7.25 3.26 14.81
CA ARG A 239 7.54 4.63 14.33
C ARG A 239 6.66 5.69 14.98
N PHE A 240 5.42 5.35 15.33
CA PHE A 240 4.51 6.27 16.01
C PHE A 240 4.93 6.55 17.45
N ALA A 241 5.87 5.80 18.01
CA ALA A 241 6.47 6.16 19.29
C ALA A 241 7.51 7.28 19.20
N ILE A 242 7.83 7.78 18.01
CA ILE A 242 8.82 8.85 17.81
C ILE A 242 8.39 9.86 16.72
N ASP A 243 7.11 9.97 16.41
CA ASP A 243 6.59 10.84 15.34
C ASP A 243 6.25 12.25 15.82
N GLY A 244 6.31 12.48 17.14
CA GLY A 244 5.96 13.75 17.76
C GLY A 244 4.46 13.90 18.04
N ASP A 245 3.64 12.92 17.68
CA ASP A 245 2.25 12.84 18.11
C ASP A 245 2.20 12.36 19.57
N THR A 246 2.26 13.35 20.47
CA THR A 246 2.06 13.10 21.91
C THR A 246 0.59 12.86 22.28
N GLY A 247 -0.32 12.97 21.30
CA GLY A 247 -1.72 12.62 21.43
C GLY A 247 -1.88 11.12 21.61
N ARG A 248 -2.85 10.71 22.42
CA ARG A 248 -3.17 9.28 22.62
C ARG A 248 -3.88 8.68 21.41
N THR A 249 -3.59 9.17 20.20
CA THR A 249 -4.17 8.87 18.88
C THR A 249 -3.34 7.89 18.05
N SER A 250 -2.01 7.98 18.07
CA SER A 250 -1.08 6.97 17.51
C SER A 250 -0.03 6.47 18.53
N GLY A 251 0.61 5.33 18.27
CA GLY A 251 1.70 4.85 19.14
C GLY A 251 2.21 3.43 18.87
N TRP A 252 3.04 2.93 19.79
CA TRP A 252 3.65 1.60 19.69
C TRP A 252 2.99 0.60 20.64
N SER A 253 2.82 -0.65 20.16
CA SER A 253 2.46 -1.81 20.96
C SER A 253 3.42 -2.98 20.68
N THR A 254 3.77 -3.75 21.72
CA THR A 254 4.29 -5.11 21.50
C THR A 254 3.25 -5.97 20.75
N ASP A 255 3.70 -6.93 19.95
CA ASP A 255 2.81 -7.80 19.16
C ASP A 255 1.81 -8.59 20.05
N PRO A 256 0.50 -8.34 19.92
CA PRO A 256 -0.53 -9.06 20.67
C PRO A 256 -0.68 -10.53 20.22
N TYR A 257 -0.29 -10.88 18.99
CA TYR A 257 -0.36 -12.26 18.50
C TYR A 257 0.71 -13.17 19.09
N ALA A 258 1.77 -12.60 19.67
CA ALA A 258 2.71 -13.34 20.51
C ALA A 258 2.06 -13.89 21.79
N ARG A 259 0.91 -13.32 22.21
CA ARG A 259 0.08 -13.75 23.36
C ARG A 259 0.90 -14.02 24.61
N VAL A 260 1.82 -13.13 24.94
CA VAL A 260 2.78 -13.28 26.05
C VAL A 260 2.04 -13.47 27.38
N GLN A 261 2.17 -14.64 28.00
CA GLN A 261 1.46 -14.97 29.25
C GLN A 261 2.31 -14.73 30.52
N ASP A 262 3.60 -14.48 30.37
CA ASP A 262 4.50 -14.17 31.48
C ASP A 262 4.80 -12.67 31.48
N PRO A 263 4.34 -11.90 32.50
CA PRO A 263 4.56 -10.46 32.56
C PRO A 263 6.04 -10.07 32.72
N SER A 264 6.92 -11.01 33.08
CA SER A 264 8.37 -10.80 33.17
C SER A 264 9.10 -11.00 31.84
N THR A 265 8.37 -11.32 30.76
CA THR A 265 8.95 -11.34 29.42
C THR A 265 9.34 -9.92 29.03
N SER A 266 10.62 -9.68 28.79
CA SER A 266 11.13 -8.35 28.46
C SER A 266 10.52 -7.81 27.17
N ALA A 267 10.44 -6.49 27.06
CA ALA A 267 10.21 -5.79 25.80
C ALA A 267 11.18 -4.62 25.71
N SER A 268 11.48 -4.15 24.50
CA SER A 268 12.29 -2.95 24.35
C SER A 268 11.92 -2.15 23.11
N LEU A 269 12.08 -0.83 23.22
CA LEU A 269 12.06 0.11 22.11
C LEU A 269 13.42 0.83 22.08
N LEU A 270 14.18 0.60 21.01
CA LEU A 270 15.52 1.12 20.79
C LEU A 270 15.45 2.26 19.78
N LEU A 271 15.93 3.44 20.17
CA LEU A 271 16.14 4.59 19.33
C LEU A 271 17.65 4.71 19.02
N GLN A 272 18.00 4.79 17.74
CA GLN A 272 19.33 5.18 17.29
C GLN A 272 19.26 6.62 16.79
N LEU A 273 19.88 7.52 17.54
CA LEU A 273 19.98 8.94 17.20
C LEU A 273 20.89 9.12 15.99
N GLN A 274 20.64 10.17 15.21
CA GLN A 274 21.47 10.51 14.05
C GLN A 274 22.94 10.72 14.43
N CYS A 275 23.19 11.38 15.56
CA CYS A 275 24.52 11.67 16.08
C CYS A 275 24.63 11.27 17.55
N ALA A 276 25.85 10.97 18.00
CA ALA A 276 26.13 10.99 19.43
C ALA A 276 25.82 12.39 19.98
N SER A 277 24.93 12.46 20.97
CA SER A 277 24.33 13.72 21.40
C SER A 277 24.40 13.88 22.91
N ASP A 278 24.50 15.12 23.37
CA ASP A 278 24.38 15.47 24.78
C ASP A 278 22.89 15.48 25.15
N LEU A 279 22.45 14.47 25.90
CA LEU A 279 21.06 14.28 26.26
C LEU A 279 20.71 15.05 27.54
N SER A 280 19.58 15.75 27.49
CA SER A 280 19.07 16.57 28.58
C SER A 280 17.84 15.95 29.26
N ARG A 281 16.94 15.34 28.48
CA ARG A 281 15.68 14.82 29.00
C ARG A 281 15.13 13.69 28.14
N VAL A 282 14.46 12.73 28.78
CA VAL A 282 13.59 11.76 28.10
C VAL A 282 12.18 11.87 28.66
N VAL A 283 11.18 11.85 27.79
CA VAL A 283 9.76 11.86 28.19
C VAL A 283 9.06 10.66 27.56
N VAL A 284 8.35 9.90 28.39
CA VAL A 284 7.59 8.71 27.95
C VAL A 284 6.10 9.00 28.10
N PHE A 285 5.39 9.05 26.98
CA PHE A 285 3.98 9.40 26.91
C PHE A 285 3.11 8.14 26.93
N PRO A 286 2.12 8.06 27.83
CA PRO A 286 1.21 6.94 27.87
C PRO A 286 0.25 6.95 26.69
N ARG A 287 -0.14 5.76 26.23
CA ARG A 287 -1.23 5.55 25.28
C ARG A 287 -2.58 5.55 26.03
N ASP A 288 -3.26 4.42 26.08
CA ASP A 288 -4.49 4.22 26.87
C ASP A 288 -4.31 3.13 27.93
N LYS A 289 -4.09 1.88 27.48
CA LYS A 289 -3.94 0.69 28.33
C LYS A 289 -2.51 0.15 28.27
N SER A 290 -2.18 -0.77 29.18
CA SER A 290 -0.93 -1.54 29.14
C SER A 290 0.37 -0.71 29.15
N PHE A 291 0.37 0.46 29.79
CA PHE A 291 1.59 1.22 30.04
C PHE A 291 2.57 0.38 30.87
N PRO A 292 3.87 0.27 30.53
CA PRO A 292 4.79 -0.68 31.15
C PRO A 292 4.87 -0.51 32.68
N ARG A 293 4.74 -1.63 33.41
CA ARG A 293 4.70 -1.64 34.88
C ARG A 293 6.04 -1.23 35.48
N ASP A 294 7.09 -1.90 35.03
CA ASP A 294 8.47 -1.64 35.45
C ASP A 294 9.34 -1.52 34.20
N TYR A 295 10.04 -0.41 34.03
CA TYR A 295 10.94 -0.19 32.90
C TYR A 295 12.08 0.75 33.26
N ARG A 296 13.10 0.75 32.41
CA ARG A 296 14.28 1.62 32.51
C ARG A 296 14.59 2.30 31.20
N ILE A 297 15.18 3.49 31.30
CA ILE A 297 15.80 4.20 30.18
C ILE A 297 17.29 3.95 30.25
N GLU A 298 17.84 3.40 29.18
CA GLU A 298 19.26 3.11 29.04
C GLU A 298 19.87 3.90 27.87
N THR A 299 21.12 4.28 28.02
CA THR A 299 21.92 4.91 26.96
C THR A 299 23.12 4.07 26.57
N SER A 300 23.58 4.22 25.33
CA SER A 300 24.76 3.55 24.79
C SER A 300 25.40 4.35 23.65
N ASP A 301 26.69 4.16 23.44
CA ASP A 301 27.42 4.68 22.26
C ASP A 301 27.55 3.62 21.15
N ASP A 302 27.42 2.34 21.48
CA ASP A 302 27.74 1.19 20.60
C ASP A 302 26.60 0.16 20.48
N ALA A 303 25.46 0.38 21.14
CA ALA A 303 24.32 -0.53 21.27
C ALA A 303 24.63 -1.90 21.93
N VAL A 304 25.84 -2.10 22.44
CA VAL A 304 26.30 -3.32 23.11
C VAL A 304 26.44 -3.10 24.61
N THR A 305 27.06 -1.98 25.00
CA THR A 305 27.30 -1.59 26.38
C THR A 305 26.27 -0.56 26.80
N TRP A 306 25.42 -0.91 27.77
CA TRP A 306 24.28 -0.10 28.20
C TRP A 306 24.47 0.47 29.60
N THR A 307 24.06 1.73 29.78
CA THR A 307 24.03 2.41 31.08
C THR A 307 22.60 2.84 31.40
N THR A 308 22.04 2.40 32.53
CA THR A 308 20.74 2.87 33.01
C THR A 308 20.86 4.32 33.49
N VAL A 309 20.06 5.21 32.91
CA VAL A 309 20.02 6.65 33.25
C VAL A 309 18.73 7.04 33.98
N ALA A 310 17.66 6.25 33.85
CA ALA A 310 16.43 6.41 34.60
C ALA A 310 15.68 5.08 34.79
N GLU A 311 14.84 4.99 35.81
CA GLU A 311 13.97 3.85 36.11
C GLU A 311 12.58 4.34 36.51
N SER A 312 11.55 3.55 36.16
CA SER A 312 10.16 3.77 36.54
C SER A 312 9.54 2.45 36.96
N LEU A 313 8.90 2.43 38.13
CA LEU A 313 8.47 1.20 38.82
C LEU A 313 7.01 1.31 39.26
N ASP A 314 6.34 0.16 39.29
CA ASP A 314 4.97 -0.01 39.81
C ASP A 314 3.92 0.89 39.12
N ASN A 315 4.08 1.17 37.82
CA ASN A 315 3.13 1.99 37.07
C ASN A 315 1.76 1.28 36.94
N PRO A 316 0.64 2.02 36.99
CA PRO A 316 -0.66 1.49 36.63
C PRO A 316 -0.74 1.17 35.13
N PRO A 317 -1.61 0.22 34.71
CA PRO A 317 -1.79 -0.08 33.29
C PRO A 317 -2.37 1.11 32.51
N ASN A 318 -3.20 1.93 33.15
CA ASN A 318 -3.75 3.16 32.59
C ASN A 318 -3.01 4.34 33.26
N GLN A 319 -1.88 4.74 32.68
CA GLN A 319 -1.09 5.86 33.14
C GLN A 319 -1.68 7.16 32.57
N SER A 320 -2.01 8.13 33.42
CA SER A 320 -2.65 9.39 32.98
C SER A 320 -1.65 10.45 32.50
N GLU A 321 -0.49 10.54 33.16
CA GLU A 321 0.50 11.58 32.89
C GLU A 321 1.76 11.02 32.21
N PRO A 322 2.38 11.79 31.28
CA PRO A 322 3.72 11.51 30.79
C PRO A 322 4.76 11.42 31.92
N GLN A 323 5.74 10.54 31.75
CA GLN A 323 6.84 10.40 32.70
C GLN A 323 8.08 11.15 32.19
N VAL A 324 8.50 12.17 32.94
CA VAL A 324 9.59 13.06 32.57
C VAL A 324 10.85 12.71 33.36
N PHE A 325 11.96 12.49 32.64
CA PHE A 325 13.25 12.14 33.21
C PHE A 325 14.31 13.17 32.78
N ASP A 326 14.67 14.09 33.69
CA ASP A 326 15.82 14.97 33.50
C ASP A 326 17.12 14.18 33.69
N LEU A 327 17.99 14.23 32.70
CA LEU A 327 19.24 13.48 32.68
C LEU A 327 20.38 14.26 33.33
N ALA A 328 21.36 13.55 33.87
CA ALA A 328 22.54 14.19 34.45
C ALA A 328 23.33 14.92 33.36
N ALA A 329 23.83 16.12 33.67
CA ALA A 329 24.65 16.89 32.75
C ALA A 329 25.86 16.08 32.25
N GLY A 330 26.08 16.07 30.93
CA GLY A 330 27.12 15.28 30.26
C GLY A 330 26.73 13.83 29.97
N THR A 331 25.44 13.48 30.04
CA THR A 331 24.95 12.19 29.55
C THR A 331 25.00 12.20 28.03
N THR A 332 26.00 11.54 27.44
CA THR A 332 26.11 11.37 25.99
C THR A 332 25.57 10.01 25.57
N ALA A 333 24.93 9.96 24.41
CA ALA A 333 24.55 8.68 23.79
C ALA A 333 24.37 8.81 22.28
N ARG A 334 24.59 7.71 21.57
CA ARG A 334 24.07 7.50 20.21
C ARG A 334 22.78 6.67 20.20
N TYR A 335 22.61 5.82 21.20
CA TYR A 335 21.46 4.92 21.32
C TYR A 335 20.76 5.16 22.65
N VAL A 336 19.43 5.23 22.60
CA VAL A 336 18.55 5.31 23.76
C VAL A 336 17.59 4.14 23.70
N ARG A 337 17.41 3.39 24.79
CA ARG A 337 16.47 2.27 24.83
C ARG A 337 15.56 2.37 26.03
N LEU A 338 14.26 2.28 25.79
CA LEU A 338 13.30 1.92 26.82
C LEU A 338 13.29 0.40 26.94
N PHE A 339 13.72 -0.12 28.09
CA PHE A 339 13.77 -1.55 28.37
C PHE A 339 12.77 -1.90 29.47
N VAL A 340 11.79 -2.72 29.13
CA VAL A 340 10.71 -3.13 30.04
C VAL A 340 11.10 -4.43 30.74
N ASP A 341 11.14 -4.36 32.07
CA ASP A 341 11.36 -5.51 32.94
C ASP A 341 10.05 -6.22 33.30
N THR A 342 8.95 -5.47 33.45
CA THR A 342 7.61 -6.02 33.74
C THR A 342 6.53 -5.33 32.91
N ARG A 343 5.73 -6.14 32.21
CA ARG A 343 4.56 -5.72 31.40
C ARG A 343 3.29 -5.56 32.25
N ASN A 344 2.32 -4.80 31.74
CA ASN A 344 1.07 -4.47 32.44
C ASN A 344 -0.16 -5.04 31.70
N GLY A 345 -1.33 -5.05 32.37
CA GLY A 345 -2.61 -5.57 31.86
C GLY A 345 -3.03 -6.91 32.49
N PRO A 346 -4.32 -7.33 32.43
CA PRO A 346 -4.68 -8.71 32.72
C PRO A 346 -4.31 -9.61 31.53
N ALA A 347 -3.83 -10.83 31.78
CA ALA A 347 -3.63 -11.83 30.72
C ALA A 347 -4.99 -12.23 30.10
N GLY A 348 -5.35 -11.55 29.01
CA GLY A 348 -6.49 -11.87 28.15
C GLY A 348 -6.07 -12.73 26.95
N VAL A 349 -6.84 -12.64 25.86
CA VAL A 349 -6.49 -13.30 24.59
C VAL A 349 -5.18 -12.75 24.01
N ASP A 350 -4.91 -11.46 24.24
CA ASP A 350 -3.76 -10.74 23.70
C ASP A 350 -2.49 -10.86 24.57
N GLY A 351 -2.64 -11.37 25.80
CA GLY A 351 -1.54 -11.49 26.77
C GLY A 351 -1.15 -10.15 27.42
N TYR A 352 0.05 -10.12 28.00
CA TYR A 352 0.65 -8.93 28.62
C TYR A 352 1.37 -8.08 27.56
N LEU A 353 1.01 -6.80 27.49
CA LEU A 353 1.49 -5.88 26.47
C LEU A 353 2.33 -4.75 27.09
N VAL A 354 3.01 -4.02 26.20
CA VAL A 354 3.59 -2.71 26.45
C VAL A 354 3.03 -1.79 25.38
N GLN A 355 2.42 -0.69 25.80
CA GLN A 355 1.86 0.31 24.89
C GLN A 355 2.24 1.72 25.34
N LEU A 356 2.69 2.53 24.39
CA LEU A 356 3.14 3.92 24.58
C LEU A 356 2.62 4.76 23.42
N ALA A 357 2.29 6.02 23.66
CA ALA A 357 2.00 6.97 22.60
C ALA A 357 3.31 7.42 21.95
N GLU A 358 4.22 7.99 22.75
CA GLU A 358 5.44 8.62 22.26
C GLU A 358 6.60 8.42 23.27
N ILE A 359 7.85 8.44 22.79
CA ILE A 359 9.06 8.63 23.59
C ILE A 359 9.90 9.75 22.97
N ALA A 360 9.90 10.92 23.62
CA ALA A 360 10.69 12.06 23.20
C ALA A 360 12.06 12.07 23.89
N VAL A 361 13.12 12.30 23.11
CA VAL A 361 14.51 12.39 23.61
C VAL A 361 15.05 13.77 23.28
N TYR A 362 15.22 14.62 24.29
CA TYR A 362 15.69 15.98 24.13
C TYR A 362 17.17 16.12 24.44
N GLY A 363 17.89 16.80 23.57
CA GLY A 363 19.33 17.03 23.73
C GLY A 363 19.88 18.07 22.76
N GLN A 364 21.19 18.25 22.79
CA GLN A 364 21.92 19.00 21.77
C GLN A 364 22.69 18.00 20.91
N GLY A 365 22.38 17.96 19.62
CA GLY A 365 23.15 17.19 18.66
C GLY A 365 24.54 17.80 18.49
N ALA A 366 25.60 17.01 18.70
CA ALA A 366 26.88 17.35 18.11
C ALA A 366 26.73 17.07 16.61
N GLY A 367 26.56 18.12 15.80
CA GLY A 367 26.44 17.96 14.35
C GLY A 367 27.51 16.99 13.82
N CYS A 368 27.09 16.07 12.95
CA CYS A 368 27.93 14.97 12.49
C CYS A 368 27.67 14.65 11.01
N VAL A 369 28.62 13.98 10.40
CA VAL A 369 28.46 13.44 9.05
C VAL A 369 27.99 11.99 9.10
N ASN A 370 26.91 11.68 8.38
CA ASN A 370 26.35 10.34 8.27
C ASN A 370 26.25 9.92 6.81
N GLN A 371 26.57 8.67 6.52
CA GLN A 371 26.34 8.11 5.19
C GLN A 371 24.84 7.85 5.00
N VAL A 372 24.28 8.36 3.91
CA VAL A 372 22.86 8.23 3.53
C VAL A 372 22.68 7.11 2.50
N LYS A 373 23.63 6.97 1.59
CA LYS A 373 23.63 5.99 0.49
C LYS A 373 24.80 5.00 0.65
N PRO A 374 24.55 3.68 0.64
CA PRO A 374 25.60 2.69 0.86
C PRO A 374 26.53 2.53 -0.34
N ALA A 375 26.07 2.87 -1.54
CA ALA A 375 26.78 2.79 -2.81
C ALA A 375 26.13 3.75 -3.82
N LEU A 376 26.82 4.05 -4.93
CA LEU A 376 26.29 4.82 -6.04
C LEU A 376 26.49 4.10 -7.38
N LEU A 377 25.49 4.17 -8.24
CA LEU A 377 25.51 3.81 -9.66
C LEU A 377 25.16 5.06 -10.47
N LEU A 378 26.06 5.47 -11.37
CA LEU A 378 25.96 6.71 -12.12
C LEU A 378 26.32 6.49 -13.60
N GLU A 379 25.81 7.35 -14.47
CA GLU A 379 26.27 7.47 -15.86
C GLU A 379 27.29 8.61 -16.02
N PRO A 380 28.17 8.59 -17.03
CA PRO A 380 29.12 9.67 -17.29
C PRO A 380 28.44 11.04 -17.39
N GLY A 381 28.87 11.97 -16.53
CA GLY A 381 28.31 13.32 -16.43
C GLY A 381 27.25 13.51 -15.35
N ALA A 382 26.69 12.43 -14.80
CA ALA A 382 25.78 12.50 -13.66
C ALA A 382 26.54 12.87 -12.37
N SER A 383 25.80 13.42 -11.39
CA SER A 383 26.34 13.82 -10.10
C SER A 383 25.43 13.42 -8.95
N ASP A 384 26.01 13.26 -7.77
CA ASP A 384 25.30 13.00 -6.52
C ASP A 384 25.93 13.79 -5.36
N ASP A 385 25.11 14.58 -4.68
CA ASP A 385 25.46 15.38 -3.49
C ASP A 385 24.65 14.97 -2.25
N THR A 386 23.86 13.88 -2.35
CA THR A 386 22.95 13.40 -1.29
C THR A 386 23.40 12.07 -0.68
N TRP A 387 24.58 11.55 -1.05
CA TRP A 387 25.13 10.31 -0.52
C TRP A 387 25.51 10.36 0.96
N PHE A 388 25.66 11.56 1.53
CA PHE A 388 25.88 11.80 2.96
C PHE A 388 25.07 13.00 3.43
N ALA A 389 24.83 13.08 4.73
CA ALA A 389 24.22 14.21 5.40
C ALA A 389 25.20 14.80 6.41
N ASP A 390 25.31 16.13 6.45
CA ASP A 390 26.05 16.89 7.45
C ASP A 390 25.09 17.70 8.32
N THR A 391 24.85 17.24 9.54
CA THR A 391 23.95 17.93 10.48
C THR A 391 24.61 19.09 11.22
N ALA A 392 25.90 19.34 11.00
CA ALA A 392 26.59 20.50 11.59
C ALA A 392 26.43 21.79 10.77
N GLU A 393 25.92 21.69 9.53
CA GLU A 393 25.72 22.77 8.54
C GLU A 393 26.97 23.62 8.17
N ASP A 394 28.13 23.36 8.79
CA ASP A 394 29.43 24.05 8.60
C ASP A 394 30.63 23.07 8.70
N GLY A 395 30.41 21.76 8.56
CA GLY A 395 31.42 20.73 8.74
C GLY A 395 32.63 20.93 7.81
N GLN A 396 33.83 20.96 8.38
CA GLN A 396 35.07 20.84 7.59
C GLN A 396 35.40 19.36 7.44
N TYR A 397 35.31 18.87 6.20
CA TYR A 397 35.68 17.51 5.85
C TYR A 397 36.64 17.49 4.65
N ASP A 398 37.53 16.50 4.65
CA ASP A 398 38.41 16.19 3.52
C ASP A 398 37.78 15.07 2.70
N VAL A 399 37.53 15.30 1.41
CA VAL A 399 36.94 14.31 0.50
C VAL A 399 37.91 13.96 -0.61
N THR A 400 38.05 12.67 -0.90
CA THR A 400 38.98 12.15 -1.92
C THR A 400 38.35 11.04 -2.74
N SER A 401 38.78 10.92 -4.00
CA SER A 401 38.44 9.80 -4.88
C SER A 401 39.64 8.88 -5.07
N SER A 402 39.42 7.57 -4.99
CA SER A 402 40.44 6.56 -5.29
C SER A 402 40.78 6.45 -6.79
N ALA A 403 39.89 6.89 -7.67
CA ALA A 403 40.06 6.90 -9.13
C ALA A 403 39.37 8.13 -9.75
N PRO A 404 39.99 9.32 -9.71
CA PRO A 404 39.42 10.56 -10.24
C PRO A 404 39.08 10.53 -11.75
N GLU A 405 39.71 9.63 -12.50
CA GLU A 405 39.39 9.38 -13.91
C GLU A 405 38.05 8.66 -14.13
N VAL A 406 37.52 7.99 -13.09
CA VAL A 406 36.21 7.33 -13.09
C VAL A 406 35.17 8.23 -12.45
N ALA A 407 35.44 8.77 -11.26
CA ALA A 407 34.57 9.70 -10.55
C ALA A 407 35.38 10.74 -9.78
N THR A 408 35.06 12.02 -9.96
CA THR A 408 35.64 13.13 -9.18
C THR A 408 34.75 13.50 -8.01
N VAL A 409 35.31 14.20 -7.02
CA VAL A 409 34.56 14.72 -5.88
C VAL A 409 34.93 16.17 -5.58
N GLY A 410 33.92 17.00 -5.35
CA GLY A 410 34.04 18.38 -4.92
C GLY A 410 34.41 18.53 -3.45
N ALA A 411 34.76 19.75 -3.03
CA ALA A 411 35.06 20.05 -1.63
C ALA A 411 33.81 20.03 -0.74
N ASP A 412 32.63 20.18 -1.34
CA ASP A 412 31.29 20.05 -0.75
C ASP A 412 30.82 18.58 -0.73
N GLY A 413 31.65 17.63 -1.16
CA GLY A 413 31.30 16.22 -1.22
C GLY A 413 30.49 15.81 -2.45
N THR A 414 30.16 16.74 -3.36
CA THR A 414 29.46 16.43 -4.61
C THR A 414 30.31 15.49 -5.48
N ILE A 415 29.79 14.30 -5.78
CA ILE A 415 30.42 13.32 -6.64
C ILE A 415 29.99 13.58 -8.08
N THR A 416 30.91 13.48 -9.03
CA THR A 416 30.61 13.58 -10.47
C THR A 416 31.25 12.42 -11.21
N ALA A 417 30.43 11.65 -11.92
CA ALA A 417 30.87 10.55 -12.76
C ALA A 417 31.58 11.05 -14.02
N VAL A 418 32.70 10.43 -14.38
CA VAL A 418 33.59 10.85 -15.48
C VAL A 418 33.60 9.84 -16.61
N ALA A 419 33.87 8.57 -16.30
CA ALA A 419 33.99 7.51 -17.30
C ALA A 419 33.68 6.13 -16.68
N PRO A 420 33.24 5.15 -17.47
CA PRO A 420 32.89 3.84 -16.95
C PRO A 420 34.02 3.17 -16.16
N GLY A 421 33.68 2.60 -15.01
CA GLY A 421 34.63 1.99 -14.08
C GLY A 421 34.13 2.02 -12.63
N GLN A 422 35.03 1.74 -11.69
CA GLN A 422 34.72 1.78 -10.27
C GLN A 422 35.67 2.73 -9.55
N ALA A 423 35.13 3.47 -8.57
CA ALA A 423 35.85 4.33 -7.66
C ALA A 423 35.33 4.15 -6.23
N THR A 424 36.06 4.69 -5.27
CA THR A 424 35.60 4.82 -3.88
C THR A 424 35.83 6.26 -3.47
N ILE A 425 34.79 6.91 -2.98
CA ILE A 425 34.86 8.24 -2.41
C ILE A 425 34.97 8.10 -0.90
N THR A 426 35.96 8.76 -0.32
CA THR A 426 36.22 8.75 1.13
C THR A 426 36.10 10.17 1.66
N LEU A 427 35.24 10.36 2.66
CA LEU A 427 35.07 11.60 3.39
C LEU A 427 35.59 11.41 4.83
N VAL A 428 36.44 12.33 5.28
CA VAL A 428 36.98 12.34 6.64
C VAL A 428 36.56 13.64 7.33
N ALA A 429 35.77 13.54 8.40
CA ALA A 429 35.32 14.64 9.24
C ALA A 429 35.70 14.38 10.70
N GLY A 430 36.77 15.02 11.18
CA GLY A 430 37.31 14.72 12.52
C GLY A 430 37.75 13.27 12.65
N GLU A 431 37.11 12.50 13.54
CA GLU A 431 37.36 11.06 13.71
C GLU A 431 36.45 10.18 12.85
N THR A 432 35.42 10.75 12.23
CA THR A 432 34.48 10.03 11.37
C THR A 432 35.06 9.86 9.98
N THR A 433 35.03 8.64 9.46
CA THR A 433 35.37 8.33 8.06
C THR A 433 34.19 7.63 7.41
N LEU A 434 33.66 8.22 6.35
CA LEU A 434 32.65 7.62 5.48
C LEU A 434 33.32 7.12 4.21
N SER A 435 32.80 6.04 3.62
CA SER A 435 33.28 5.56 2.33
C SER A 435 32.11 5.02 1.51
N VAL A 436 31.97 5.54 0.29
CA VAL A 436 30.94 5.11 -0.64
C VAL A 436 31.60 4.56 -1.92
N PRO A 437 31.33 3.29 -2.29
CA PRO A 437 31.72 2.77 -3.60
C PRO A 437 30.85 3.43 -4.68
N VAL A 438 31.48 3.78 -5.80
CA VAL A 438 30.84 4.40 -6.96
C VAL A 438 31.12 3.54 -8.18
N GLU A 439 30.07 3.03 -8.78
CA GLU A 439 30.08 2.41 -10.10
C GLU A 439 29.64 3.45 -11.14
N VAL A 440 30.45 3.61 -12.18
CA VAL A 440 30.04 4.37 -13.36
C VAL A 440 29.79 3.38 -14.48
N ALA A 441 28.53 3.24 -14.88
CA ALA A 441 28.12 2.40 -16.00
C ALA A 441 28.04 3.24 -17.27
N ALA A 442 28.18 2.65 -18.45
CA ALA A 442 28.05 3.40 -19.71
C ALA A 442 26.61 3.85 -19.96
N ASP A 443 25.66 3.08 -19.44
CA ASP A 443 24.22 3.22 -19.53
C ASP A 443 23.63 2.51 -18.30
N VAL A 444 22.57 3.05 -17.69
CA VAL A 444 21.86 2.44 -16.55
C VAL A 444 20.44 2.11 -16.97
N GLU A 445 20.13 0.82 -17.02
CA GLU A 445 18.80 0.31 -17.34
C GLU A 445 17.76 0.74 -16.29
N ARG A 446 16.63 1.30 -16.73
CA ARG A 446 15.56 1.78 -15.86
C ARG A 446 14.28 0.97 -16.04
N ILE A 447 13.47 0.91 -14.98
CA ILE A 447 12.13 0.34 -15.09
C ILE A 447 11.34 1.13 -16.14
N GLY A 448 10.75 0.42 -17.10
CA GLY A 448 9.99 1.02 -18.18
C GLY A 448 10.61 0.89 -19.57
N ASP A 449 11.91 0.55 -19.64
CA ASP A 449 12.65 0.35 -20.90
C ASP A 449 12.27 -0.98 -21.56
N ASP A 450 12.13 -2.03 -20.76
CA ASP A 450 11.82 -3.39 -21.17
C ASP A 450 10.53 -3.93 -20.56
N PHE A 451 10.04 -5.06 -21.08
CA PHE A 451 8.89 -5.75 -20.52
C PHE A 451 9.27 -6.31 -19.14
N ALA A 452 8.65 -5.81 -18.09
CA ALA A 452 9.05 -6.15 -16.73
C ALA A 452 8.15 -7.21 -16.08
N ILE A 453 8.76 -8.09 -15.32
CA ILE A 453 8.12 -9.08 -14.45
C ILE A 453 8.45 -8.71 -13.01
N THR A 454 7.40 -8.42 -12.23
CA THR A 454 7.50 -7.94 -10.86
C THR A 454 6.99 -9.00 -9.88
N VAL A 455 7.44 -8.91 -8.63
CA VAL A 455 6.82 -9.64 -7.52
C VAL A 455 6.34 -8.68 -6.45
N PHE A 456 5.11 -8.90 -5.99
CA PHE A 456 4.63 -8.36 -4.71
C PHE A 456 4.55 -9.48 -3.69
N TRP A 457 4.59 -9.09 -2.41
CA TRP A 457 4.93 -10.01 -1.33
C TRP A 457 6.24 -10.75 -1.64
N ALA A 458 7.31 -9.97 -1.73
CA ALA A 458 8.69 -10.44 -1.82
C ALA A 458 9.09 -11.25 -0.56
N PRO A 459 10.29 -11.86 -0.53
CA PRO A 459 10.78 -12.54 0.68
C PRO A 459 10.65 -11.66 1.93
N LEU A 460 10.18 -12.24 3.05
CA LEU A 460 10.05 -11.54 4.32
C LEU A 460 11.41 -10.99 4.80
N PRO A 461 11.44 -10.01 5.71
CA PRO A 461 12.69 -9.41 6.22
C PRO A 461 13.80 -10.39 6.58
N GLU A 462 13.49 -11.48 7.28
CA GLU A 462 14.46 -12.50 7.68
C GLU A 462 14.95 -13.39 6.51
N TYR A 463 14.28 -13.30 5.36
CA TYR A 463 14.58 -13.98 4.11
C TYR A 463 15.11 -13.05 3.02
N VAL A 464 15.37 -11.78 3.33
CA VAL A 464 16.15 -10.87 2.46
C VAL A 464 17.62 -11.29 2.52
N ASN A 465 17.98 -12.24 1.67
CA ASN A 465 19.31 -12.85 1.61
C ASN A 465 19.63 -13.40 0.21
N ASP A 466 20.88 -13.82 0.01
CA ASP A 466 21.37 -14.31 -1.29
C ASP A 466 20.55 -15.47 -1.87
N GLU A 467 20.17 -16.45 -1.05
CA GLU A 467 19.48 -17.66 -1.53
C GLU A 467 18.12 -17.31 -2.17
N GLN A 468 17.35 -16.43 -1.52
CA GLN A 468 16.02 -16.08 -2.02
C GLN A 468 16.08 -15.15 -3.23
N TYR A 469 17.09 -14.30 -3.30
CA TYR A 469 17.32 -13.45 -4.46
C TYR A 469 17.90 -14.22 -5.65
N ASP A 470 18.65 -15.30 -5.41
CA ASP A 470 19.04 -16.25 -6.47
C ASP A 470 17.80 -16.94 -7.08
N TYR A 471 16.80 -17.30 -6.27
CA TYR A 471 15.55 -17.87 -6.79
C TYR A 471 14.74 -16.88 -7.63
N LEU A 472 14.68 -15.61 -7.22
CA LEU A 472 14.03 -14.54 -7.98
C LEU A 472 14.71 -14.35 -9.35
N ALA A 473 16.04 -14.24 -9.35
CA ALA A 473 16.82 -14.06 -10.57
C ALA A 473 16.75 -15.29 -11.51
N ASP A 474 16.86 -16.52 -10.98
CA ASP A 474 16.73 -17.75 -11.79
C ASP A 474 15.33 -17.90 -12.39
N ALA A 475 14.30 -17.35 -11.74
CA ALA A 475 12.94 -17.30 -12.25
C ALA A 475 12.69 -16.16 -13.25
N GLY A 476 13.68 -15.30 -13.53
CA GLY A 476 13.53 -14.17 -14.45
C GLY A 476 12.61 -13.07 -13.92
N ILE A 477 12.64 -12.83 -12.61
CA ILE A 477 12.03 -11.63 -12.02
C ILE A 477 12.97 -10.44 -12.25
N ASP A 478 12.42 -9.30 -12.64
CA ASP A 478 13.19 -8.07 -12.90
C ASP A 478 13.05 -7.07 -11.76
N ILE A 479 11.88 -7.05 -11.11
CA ILE A 479 11.54 -6.06 -10.10
C ILE A 479 11.03 -6.73 -8.83
N VAL A 480 11.63 -6.37 -7.70
CA VAL A 480 11.16 -6.75 -6.35
C VAL A 480 10.47 -5.56 -5.71
N GLN A 481 9.16 -5.65 -5.49
CA GLN A 481 8.40 -4.57 -4.86
C GLN A 481 8.45 -4.69 -3.33
N ALA A 482 8.83 -3.60 -2.66
CA ALA A 482 8.71 -3.50 -1.21
C ALA A 482 7.24 -3.56 -0.77
N SER A 483 7.02 -4.03 0.46
CA SER A 483 5.71 -4.04 1.10
C SER A 483 5.81 -3.45 2.51
N GLN A 484 4.66 -3.31 3.18
CA GLN A 484 4.58 -2.90 4.58
C GLN A 484 5.47 -3.74 5.53
N LEU A 485 5.80 -4.99 5.18
CA LEU A 485 6.66 -5.84 6.00
C LEU A 485 8.16 -5.54 5.81
N THR A 486 8.55 -5.04 4.65
CA THR A 486 9.93 -4.68 4.33
C THR A 486 10.16 -3.18 4.44
N ALA A 487 9.22 -2.44 5.04
CA ALA A 487 9.16 -0.99 5.05
C ALA A 487 10.24 -0.30 5.90
N THR A 488 11.37 -0.92 6.22
CA THR A 488 12.50 -0.20 6.82
C THR A 488 13.47 0.24 5.74
N ARG A 489 14.08 1.42 5.91
CA ARG A 489 15.09 1.90 4.98
C ARG A 489 16.26 0.92 4.83
N GLU A 490 16.70 0.32 5.93
CA GLU A 490 17.81 -0.65 5.93
C GLU A 490 17.48 -1.89 5.10
N ILE A 491 16.27 -2.45 5.29
CA ILE A 491 15.83 -3.60 4.49
C ILE A 491 15.71 -3.20 3.01
N ASN A 492 15.07 -2.07 2.68
CA ASN A 492 14.95 -1.61 1.30
C ASN A 492 16.32 -1.43 0.60
N LEU A 493 17.32 -0.87 1.30
CA LEU A 493 18.67 -0.72 0.76
C LEU A 493 19.38 -2.08 0.57
N GLU A 494 19.12 -3.04 1.45
CA GLU A 494 19.64 -4.42 1.29
C GLU A 494 18.94 -5.16 0.14
N MET A 495 17.62 -4.99 -0.02
CA MET A 495 16.87 -5.49 -1.18
C MET A 495 17.46 -4.92 -2.47
N ALA A 496 17.70 -3.61 -2.53
CA ALA A 496 18.30 -2.95 -3.69
C ALA A 496 19.70 -3.50 -4.00
N ARG A 497 20.55 -3.69 -2.98
CA ARG A 497 21.88 -4.30 -3.14
C ARG A 497 21.79 -5.72 -3.74
N LEU A 498 20.96 -6.57 -3.15
CA LEU A 498 20.78 -7.97 -3.59
C LEU A 498 20.19 -8.06 -5.00
N SER A 499 19.26 -7.16 -5.34
CA SER A 499 18.70 -7.02 -6.68
C SER A 499 19.78 -6.61 -7.70
N HIS A 500 20.54 -5.54 -7.41
CA HIS A 500 21.59 -5.03 -8.32
C HIS A 500 22.63 -6.10 -8.67
N GLU A 501 23.08 -6.86 -7.67
CA GLU A 501 24.07 -7.94 -7.87
C GLU A 501 23.60 -9.04 -8.82
N ARG A 502 22.30 -9.10 -9.11
CA ARG A 502 21.65 -10.10 -9.96
C ARG A 502 20.98 -9.50 -11.20
N GLY A 503 21.19 -8.21 -11.47
CA GLY A 503 20.58 -7.52 -12.61
C GLY A 503 19.08 -7.25 -12.45
N MET A 504 18.60 -7.21 -11.20
CA MET A 504 17.21 -6.84 -10.87
C MET A 504 17.17 -5.44 -10.25
N GLN A 505 15.97 -4.89 -10.13
CA GLN A 505 15.70 -3.62 -9.45
C GLN A 505 14.69 -3.80 -8.30
N THR A 506 14.61 -2.82 -7.42
CA THR A 506 13.69 -2.76 -6.30
C THR A 506 12.88 -1.46 -6.37
N ILE A 507 11.58 -1.59 -6.17
CA ILE A 507 10.69 -0.46 -5.91
C ILE A 507 10.61 -0.30 -4.39
N VAL A 508 11.15 0.79 -3.85
CA VAL A 508 11.29 1.00 -2.41
C VAL A 508 10.11 1.74 -1.81
N GLN A 509 9.77 1.42 -0.57
CA GLN A 509 8.95 2.25 0.30
C GLN A 509 9.41 2.00 1.73
N ASP A 510 9.77 3.06 2.43
CA ASP A 510 10.13 2.97 3.85
C ASP A 510 9.09 3.63 4.75
N GLN A 511 9.24 3.35 6.04
CA GLN A 511 8.39 3.75 7.15
C GLN A 511 8.24 5.27 7.31
N SER A 512 9.11 6.08 6.71
CA SER A 512 8.93 7.53 6.71
C SER A 512 7.86 7.96 5.71
N ALA A 513 7.69 7.22 4.62
CA ALA A 513 6.75 7.52 3.55
C ALA A 513 5.41 6.78 3.67
N THR A 514 5.38 5.61 4.33
CA THR A 514 4.18 4.79 4.51
C THR A 514 3.03 5.60 5.13
N GLY A 515 1.96 5.83 4.34
CA GLY A 515 0.78 6.59 4.76
C GLY A 515 0.94 8.12 4.79
N ALA A 516 2.13 8.65 4.47
CA ALA A 516 2.44 10.08 4.59
C ALA A 516 2.29 10.85 3.26
N PHE A 517 2.32 10.16 2.12
CA PHE A 517 2.29 10.79 0.79
C PHE A 517 1.06 11.69 0.51
N THR A 518 -0.07 11.49 1.20
CA THR A 518 -1.27 12.31 1.02
C THR A 518 -1.17 13.68 1.71
N THR A 519 -0.23 13.85 2.65
CA THR A 519 -0.03 15.11 3.39
C THR A 519 1.26 15.82 3.01
N TRP A 520 2.17 15.13 2.33
CA TRP A 520 3.44 15.70 1.87
C TRP A 520 3.27 16.74 0.76
N SER A 521 4.09 17.78 0.84
CA SER A 521 4.37 18.70 -0.25
C SER A 521 5.21 18.03 -1.34
N GLU A 522 5.22 18.63 -2.54
CA GLU A 522 6.08 18.19 -3.65
C GLU A 522 7.56 18.14 -3.23
N GLN A 523 8.01 19.10 -2.42
CA GLN A 523 9.38 19.17 -1.95
C GLN A 523 9.71 18.01 -1.00
N GLU A 524 8.86 17.73 -0.01
CA GLU A 524 9.09 16.62 0.93
C GLU A 524 9.16 15.28 0.21
N ALA A 525 8.26 15.05 -0.76
CA ALA A 525 8.27 13.84 -1.57
C ALA A 525 9.50 13.74 -2.48
N GLY A 526 9.92 14.85 -3.08
CA GLY A 526 11.12 14.93 -3.91
C GLY A 526 12.41 14.70 -3.11
N ASP A 527 12.54 15.32 -1.94
CA ASP A 527 13.70 15.16 -1.04
C ASP A 527 13.80 13.71 -0.52
N TRP A 528 12.65 13.10 -0.19
CA TRP A 528 12.61 11.68 0.17
C TRP A 528 13.08 10.78 -0.98
N ALA A 529 12.59 11.00 -2.21
CA ALA A 529 13.01 10.23 -3.38
C ALA A 529 14.51 10.39 -3.68
N GLN A 530 15.05 11.61 -3.59
CA GLN A 530 16.48 11.88 -3.80
C GLN A 530 17.39 11.15 -2.80
N SER A 531 16.88 10.83 -1.61
CA SER A 531 17.63 10.01 -0.64
C SER A 531 17.93 8.59 -1.14
N TYR A 532 17.24 8.12 -2.18
CA TYR A 532 17.36 6.79 -2.77
C TYR A 532 17.86 6.80 -4.22
N THR A 533 17.80 7.94 -4.93
CA THR A 533 18.33 8.02 -6.29
C THR A 533 19.82 7.65 -6.32
N ASN A 534 20.28 7.17 -7.46
CA ASN A 534 21.63 6.65 -7.69
C ASN A 534 22.06 5.49 -6.80
N VAL A 535 21.24 4.99 -5.86
CA VAL A 535 21.55 3.75 -5.14
C VAL A 535 21.43 2.59 -6.12
N PRO A 536 22.48 1.75 -6.29
CA PRO A 536 22.41 0.60 -7.19
C PRO A 536 21.24 -0.32 -6.83
N GLY A 537 20.46 -0.70 -7.84
CA GLY A 537 19.29 -1.56 -7.70
C GLY A 537 18.01 -0.88 -7.23
N VAL A 538 18.00 0.42 -6.92
CA VAL A 538 16.73 1.16 -6.76
C VAL A 538 16.23 1.57 -8.14
N GLY A 539 15.04 1.10 -8.51
CA GLY A 539 14.39 1.43 -9.80
C GLY A 539 13.15 2.31 -9.67
N GLY A 540 12.56 2.41 -8.48
CA GLY A 540 11.31 3.14 -8.30
C GLY A 540 10.86 3.28 -6.85
N PHE A 541 9.68 3.87 -6.67
CA PHE A 541 9.09 4.24 -5.39
C PHE A 541 7.66 3.72 -5.29
N TYR A 542 7.35 2.96 -4.25
CA TYR A 542 6.01 2.43 -4.01
C TYR A 542 5.19 3.44 -3.21
N LEU A 543 4.16 4.02 -3.83
CA LEU A 543 3.32 5.05 -3.22
C LEU A 543 2.23 4.41 -2.37
N ILE A 544 1.37 3.62 -3.01
CA ILE A 544 0.19 3.04 -2.36
C ILE A 544 -0.38 1.88 -3.20
N ASP A 545 -1.05 0.96 -2.52
CA ASP A 545 -1.86 -0.10 -3.10
C ASP A 545 -3.34 0.22 -2.91
N GLU A 546 -4.10 0.12 -4.00
CA GLU A 546 -5.55 0.28 -4.10
C GLU A 546 -6.13 1.49 -3.31
N PRO A 547 -5.80 2.75 -3.67
CA PRO A 547 -6.48 3.90 -3.07
C PRO A 547 -7.89 4.06 -3.64
N ALA A 548 -8.87 4.34 -2.77
CA ALA A 548 -10.23 4.67 -3.19
C ALA A 548 -10.27 5.93 -4.09
N ASP A 549 -9.39 6.89 -3.80
CA ASP A 549 -9.15 8.09 -4.61
C ASP A 549 -7.63 8.28 -4.80
N ALA A 550 -7.12 7.89 -5.97
CA ALA A 550 -5.72 8.03 -6.31
C ALA A 550 -5.26 9.49 -6.38
N THR A 551 -6.17 10.45 -6.64
CA THR A 551 -5.78 11.86 -6.83
C THR A 551 -5.21 12.51 -5.57
N GLN A 552 -5.47 11.93 -4.39
CA GLN A 552 -4.89 12.37 -3.12
C GLN A 552 -3.36 12.23 -3.08
N TYR A 553 -2.78 11.37 -3.93
CA TYR A 553 -1.35 11.13 -4.01
C TYR A 553 -0.64 11.95 -5.11
N ALA A 554 -1.39 12.73 -5.90
CA ALA A 554 -0.86 13.42 -7.08
C ALA A 554 0.24 14.44 -6.74
N THR A 555 0.12 15.15 -5.61
CA THR A 555 1.14 16.12 -5.15
C THR A 555 2.48 15.43 -4.91
N ALA A 556 2.48 14.34 -4.12
CA ALA A 556 3.71 13.58 -3.85
C ALA A 556 4.25 12.92 -5.12
N PHE A 557 3.38 12.33 -5.95
CA PHE A 557 3.77 11.74 -7.24
C PHE A 557 4.51 12.75 -8.13
N ASN A 558 3.96 13.95 -8.31
CA ASN A 558 4.58 15.00 -9.12
C ASN A 558 5.91 15.46 -8.53
N GLY A 559 5.99 15.63 -7.20
CA GLY A 559 7.25 15.95 -6.52
C GLY A 559 8.35 14.90 -6.73
N ILE A 560 7.98 13.61 -6.65
CA ILE A 560 8.90 12.50 -6.94
C ILE A 560 9.35 12.53 -8.39
N ARG A 561 8.41 12.65 -9.34
CA ARG A 561 8.73 12.63 -10.78
C ARG A 561 9.61 13.82 -11.19
N ASP A 562 9.39 15.00 -10.61
CA ASP A 562 10.23 16.17 -10.88
C ASP A 562 11.65 16.00 -10.31
N ALA A 563 11.77 15.38 -9.13
CA ALA A 563 13.05 15.17 -8.45
C ALA A 563 13.83 13.94 -8.97
N ALA A 564 13.14 12.94 -9.51
CA ALA A 564 13.68 11.65 -9.94
C ALA A 564 12.99 11.15 -11.23
N PRO A 565 13.12 11.86 -12.37
CA PRO A 565 12.32 11.62 -13.58
C PRO A 565 12.57 10.27 -14.28
N GLU A 566 13.69 9.60 -13.98
CA GLU A 566 14.05 8.29 -14.54
C GLU A 566 13.55 7.11 -13.68
N TYR A 567 12.94 7.39 -12.53
CA TYR A 567 12.52 6.38 -11.57
C TYR A 567 11.03 6.11 -11.71
N TYR A 568 10.60 4.88 -11.42
CA TYR A 568 9.21 4.47 -11.53
C TYR A 568 8.40 4.77 -10.25
N PRO A 569 7.51 5.78 -10.22
CA PRO A 569 6.53 5.94 -9.15
C PRO A 569 5.36 4.94 -9.32
N HIS A 570 5.33 3.92 -8.47
CA HIS A 570 4.35 2.84 -8.53
C HIS A 570 3.12 3.11 -7.67
N LEU A 571 1.95 3.06 -8.30
CA LEU A 571 0.63 3.08 -7.67
C LEU A 571 -0.24 1.99 -8.31
N ASN A 572 -0.90 1.18 -7.47
CA ASN A 572 -1.84 0.15 -7.91
C ASN A 572 -3.28 0.61 -7.69
N PHE A 573 -4.16 0.47 -8.69
CA PHE A 573 -5.58 0.82 -8.62
C PHE A 573 -6.43 -0.39 -8.21
N PHE A 574 -7.59 -0.12 -7.60
CA PHE A 574 -8.64 -1.15 -7.48
C PHE A 574 -9.12 -1.62 -8.86
N PRO A 575 -9.69 -2.84 -8.96
CA PRO A 575 -10.37 -3.28 -10.17
C PRO A 575 -11.69 -2.52 -10.39
N TYR A 576 -12.14 -2.49 -11.64
CA TYR A 576 -13.32 -1.74 -12.12
C TYR A 576 -14.60 -1.93 -11.29
N GLY A 577 -14.78 -3.14 -10.73
CA GLY A 577 -15.95 -3.49 -9.92
C GLY A 577 -16.04 -2.69 -8.62
N TYR A 578 -14.90 -2.28 -8.05
CA TYR A 578 -14.84 -1.42 -6.86
C TYR A 578 -15.42 -0.03 -7.15
N TYR A 579 -15.03 0.57 -8.28
CA TYR A 579 -15.53 1.88 -8.71
C TYR A 579 -17.00 1.87 -9.16
N GLY A 580 -17.62 0.68 -9.27
CA GLY A 580 -19.01 0.51 -9.66
C GLY A 580 -19.22 0.16 -11.14
N GLY A 581 -18.15 -0.01 -11.92
CA GLY A 581 -18.21 -0.35 -13.34
C GLY A 581 -17.06 0.23 -14.16
N ALA A 582 -17.00 -0.15 -15.44
CA ALA A 582 -15.95 0.26 -16.37
C ALA A 582 -15.92 1.79 -16.54
N ASP A 583 -17.08 2.43 -16.74
CA ASP A 583 -17.18 3.89 -16.89
C ASP A 583 -16.63 4.66 -15.67
N GLN A 584 -16.84 4.14 -14.46
CA GLN A 584 -16.34 4.77 -13.24
C GLN A 584 -14.85 4.51 -13.04
N SER A 585 -14.37 3.32 -13.41
CA SER A 585 -12.94 2.99 -13.42
C SER A 585 -12.17 3.87 -14.39
N ASP A 586 -12.68 4.04 -15.62
CA ASP A 586 -12.16 4.96 -16.62
C ASP A 586 -12.10 6.39 -16.07
N ALA A 587 -13.20 6.88 -15.47
CA ALA A 587 -13.23 8.21 -14.85
C ALA A 587 -12.21 8.39 -13.71
N ALA A 588 -11.98 7.35 -12.89
CA ALA A 588 -11.01 7.39 -11.80
C ALA A 588 -9.56 7.46 -12.33
N MET A 589 -9.22 6.61 -13.31
CA MET A 589 -7.90 6.65 -13.95
C MET A 589 -7.69 7.94 -14.75
N TRP A 590 -8.74 8.46 -15.39
CA TRP A 590 -8.71 9.76 -16.06
C TRP A 590 -8.39 10.90 -15.09
N ALA A 591 -9.06 10.93 -13.93
CA ALA A 591 -8.82 11.95 -12.92
C ALA A 591 -7.38 11.91 -12.38
N TRP A 592 -6.83 10.71 -12.21
CA TRP A 592 -5.42 10.52 -11.88
C TRP A 592 -4.51 11.12 -12.95
N LEU A 593 -4.68 10.71 -14.21
CA LEU A 593 -3.84 11.16 -15.33
C LEU A 593 -3.95 12.67 -15.59
N ASP A 594 -5.10 13.30 -15.32
CA ASP A 594 -5.24 14.77 -15.40
C ASP A 594 -4.48 15.47 -14.26
N ALA A 595 -4.49 14.88 -13.06
CA ALA A 595 -3.79 15.41 -11.89
C ALA A 595 -2.25 15.21 -11.94
N THR A 596 -1.79 14.21 -12.70
CA THR A 596 -0.36 13.86 -12.84
C THR A 596 0.19 14.08 -14.25
N ALA A 597 -0.53 14.78 -15.14
CA ALA A 597 -0.05 15.08 -16.48
C ALA A 597 1.27 15.90 -16.51
N PRO A 598 2.05 15.83 -17.61
CA PRO A 598 1.87 14.99 -18.81
C PRO A 598 2.29 13.53 -18.58
N HIS A 599 1.91 12.64 -19.49
CA HIS A 599 2.42 11.26 -19.59
C HIS A 599 2.82 10.95 -21.02
N ALA A 600 3.75 10.02 -21.20
CA ALA A 600 4.10 9.43 -22.48
C ALA A 600 4.52 7.97 -22.32
N ILE A 601 4.42 7.20 -23.40
CA ILE A 601 4.61 5.74 -23.36
C ILE A 601 6.07 5.36 -23.07
N ASP A 602 6.99 6.27 -23.38
CA ASP A 602 8.43 6.16 -23.15
C ASP A 602 8.83 6.63 -21.73
N GLU A 603 7.94 7.25 -20.96
CA GLU A 603 8.17 7.58 -19.54
C GLU A 603 7.95 6.34 -18.65
N PRO A 604 8.54 6.27 -17.44
CA PRO A 604 8.49 5.06 -16.61
C PRO A 604 7.10 4.76 -16.00
N ASP A 605 6.08 5.57 -16.28
CA ASP A 605 4.75 5.49 -15.66
C ASP A 605 3.91 4.31 -16.21
N TYR A 606 3.13 3.70 -15.31
CA TYR A 606 2.18 2.62 -15.64
C TYR A 606 0.82 2.84 -14.99
N LEU A 607 -0.25 2.45 -15.69
CA LEU A 607 -1.54 2.15 -15.07
C LEU A 607 -1.57 0.68 -14.66
N MET A 608 -1.71 0.42 -13.36
CA MET A 608 -1.71 -0.92 -12.80
C MET A 608 -2.93 -1.18 -11.93
N TYR A 609 -3.42 -2.41 -11.92
CA TYR A 609 -4.47 -2.89 -11.02
C TYR A 609 -4.27 -4.38 -10.72
N ASP A 610 -4.97 -4.89 -9.72
CA ASP A 610 -5.12 -6.32 -9.48
C ASP A 610 -6.58 -6.79 -9.59
N LEU A 611 -6.79 -7.87 -10.35
CA LEU A 611 -8.07 -8.54 -10.47
C LEU A 611 -7.82 -10.03 -10.53
N TYR A 612 -8.34 -10.78 -9.56
CA TYR A 612 -8.12 -12.22 -9.44
C TYR A 612 -9.33 -13.00 -9.97
N PRO A 613 -9.25 -13.63 -11.16
CA PRO A 613 -10.41 -14.21 -11.80
C PRO A 613 -10.71 -15.64 -11.35
N PHE A 614 -9.79 -16.31 -10.67
CA PHE A 614 -9.90 -17.74 -10.33
C PHE A 614 -10.50 -17.93 -8.92
N LEU A 615 -11.83 -17.96 -8.87
CA LEU A 615 -12.62 -18.18 -7.66
C LEU A 615 -12.69 -19.67 -7.28
N ILE A 616 -13.09 -19.99 -6.06
CA ILE A 616 -13.36 -21.39 -5.68
C ILE A 616 -14.52 -21.98 -6.49
N GLU A 617 -15.57 -21.19 -6.74
CA GLU A 617 -16.80 -21.62 -7.40
C GLU A 617 -16.85 -21.29 -8.92
N GLY A 618 -15.68 -21.14 -9.57
CA GLY A 618 -15.61 -20.92 -11.01
C GLY A 618 -14.59 -19.84 -11.40
N THR A 619 -14.68 -19.35 -12.64
CA THR A 619 -13.82 -18.28 -13.14
C THR A 619 -14.66 -17.06 -13.49
N ASN A 620 -14.28 -15.88 -12.99
CA ASN A 620 -14.91 -14.61 -13.32
C ASN A 620 -14.40 -14.08 -14.68
N TYR A 621 -14.83 -14.71 -15.77
CA TYR A 621 -14.43 -14.31 -17.12
C TYR A 621 -14.89 -12.90 -17.48
N GLU A 622 -16.13 -12.53 -17.12
CA GLU A 622 -16.69 -11.21 -17.44
C GLU A 622 -15.84 -10.10 -16.79
N GLY A 623 -15.50 -10.24 -15.51
CA GLY A 623 -14.66 -9.27 -14.81
C GLY A 623 -13.24 -9.20 -15.38
N LEU A 624 -12.62 -10.36 -15.66
CA LEU A 624 -11.30 -10.43 -16.26
C LEU A 624 -11.22 -9.64 -17.56
N PHE A 625 -12.08 -9.94 -18.52
CA PHE A 625 -12.02 -9.28 -19.82
C PHE A 625 -12.47 -7.83 -19.77
N THR A 626 -13.46 -7.49 -18.94
CA THR A 626 -13.93 -6.10 -18.81
C THR A 626 -12.83 -5.20 -18.28
N ASN A 627 -12.10 -5.62 -17.25
CA ASN A 627 -11.01 -4.80 -16.70
C ASN A 627 -9.80 -4.75 -17.63
N LEU A 628 -9.45 -5.87 -18.28
CA LEU A 628 -8.39 -5.91 -19.29
C LEU A 628 -8.65 -4.89 -20.41
N ASP A 629 -9.89 -4.85 -20.90
CA ASP A 629 -10.26 -3.94 -21.99
C ASP A 629 -10.33 -2.49 -21.54
N THR A 630 -10.93 -2.23 -20.36
CA THR A 630 -11.05 -0.88 -19.79
C THR A 630 -9.67 -0.21 -19.67
N VAL A 631 -8.71 -0.89 -19.05
CA VAL A 631 -7.38 -0.30 -18.83
C VAL A 631 -6.54 -0.25 -20.11
N ARG A 632 -6.72 -1.22 -21.03
CA ARG A 632 -6.15 -1.14 -22.39
C ARG A 632 -6.60 0.14 -23.11
N GLU A 633 -7.90 0.43 -23.10
CA GLU A 633 -8.45 1.61 -23.79
C GLU A 633 -7.93 2.92 -23.20
N VAL A 634 -7.88 3.03 -21.87
CA VAL A 634 -7.27 4.19 -21.19
C VAL A 634 -5.80 4.32 -21.57
N GLY A 635 -5.03 3.24 -21.50
CA GLY A 635 -3.60 3.23 -21.87
C GLY A 635 -3.35 3.73 -23.29
N LEU A 636 -4.17 3.29 -24.25
CA LEU A 636 -4.08 3.74 -25.65
C LEU A 636 -4.52 5.19 -25.86
N GLU A 637 -5.51 5.68 -25.10
CA GLU A 637 -5.98 7.07 -25.21
C GLU A 637 -4.93 8.07 -24.69
N TYR A 638 -4.25 7.72 -23.58
CA TYR A 638 -3.30 8.60 -22.89
C TYR A 638 -1.83 8.35 -23.23
N ASP A 639 -1.55 7.37 -24.10
CA ASP A 639 -0.19 6.98 -24.47
C ASP A 639 0.63 6.63 -23.23
N ILE A 640 0.11 5.75 -22.37
CA ILE A 640 0.74 5.29 -21.13
C ILE A 640 0.79 3.77 -21.06
N LYS A 641 1.84 3.22 -20.43
CA LYS A 641 2.01 1.77 -20.29
C LYS A 641 0.96 1.20 -19.33
N THR A 642 0.58 -0.07 -19.54
CA THR A 642 -0.37 -0.78 -18.68
C THR A 642 0.28 -2.00 -18.04
N ALA A 643 -0.10 -2.29 -16.80
CA ALA A 643 0.39 -3.38 -15.99
C ALA A 643 -0.75 -4.06 -15.22
N MET A 644 -0.54 -5.30 -14.77
CA MET A 644 -1.49 -5.95 -13.86
C MET A 644 -0.82 -6.98 -12.96
N TYR A 645 -1.49 -7.30 -11.85
CA TYR A 645 -1.15 -8.44 -11.03
C TYR A 645 -1.78 -9.73 -11.55
N LEU A 646 -1.01 -10.82 -11.48
CA LEU A 646 -1.38 -12.20 -11.81
C LEU A 646 -1.69 -12.97 -10.53
N GLN A 647 -2.72 -13.81 -10.57
CA GLN A 647 -3.10 -14.65 -9.44
C GLN A 647 -2.18 -15.89 -9.36
N SER A 648 -1.39 -15.99 -8.30
CA SER A 648 -0.52 -17.15 -8.02
C SER A 648 -0.74 -17.77 -6.63
N VAL A 649 -1.60 -17.15 -5.82
CA VAL A 649 -2.00 -17.64 -4.49
C VAL A 649 -3.53 -17.82 -4.41
N GLY A 650 -4.00 -18.63 -3.46
CA GLY A 650 -5.41 -18.81 -3.13
C GLY A 650 -5.75 -18.28 -1.74
N ILE A 651 -7.02 -17.92 -1.55
CA ILE A 651 -7.60 -17.49 -0.28
C ILE A 651 -8.77 -18.44 0.04
N PRO A 652 -8.66 -19.31 1.06
CA PRO A 652 -9.70 -20.26 1.41
C PRO A 652 -11.06 -19.58 1.61
N GLY A 653 -12.06 -20.07 0.87
CA GLY A 653 -13.42 -19.51 0.87
C GLY A 653 -13.71 -18.50 -0.24
N ALA A 654 -12.68 -17.95 -0.91
CA ALA A 654 -12.85 -16.94 -1.97
C ALA A 654 -12.14 -17.36 -3.28
N TYR A 655 -10.82 -17.45 -3.25
CA TYR A 655 -9.97 -17.64 -4.42
C TYR A 655 -9.27 -18.99 -4.38
N ARG A 656 -9.25 -19.72 -5.50
CA ARG A 656 -8.46 -20.96 -5.59
C ARG A 656 -7.00 -20.63 -5.89
N ARG A 657 -6.09 -21.44 -5.37
CA ARG A 657 -4.69 -21.39 -5.84
C ARG A 657 -4.66 -21.79 -7.31
N THR A 658 -4.00 -20.99 -8.14
CA THR A 658 -3.86 -21.29 -9.55
C THR A 658 -2.93 -22.47 -9.77
N ASN A 659 -3.12 -23.11 -10.92
CA ASN A 659 -2.18 -24.09 -11.46
C ASN A 659 -1.38 -23.50 -12.64
N PRO A 660 -0.35 -24.19 -13.15
CA PRO A 660 0.50 -23.67 -14.23
C PRO A 660 -0.23 -23.19 -15.50
N THR A 661 -1.30 -23.87 -15.93
CA THR A 661 -2.02 -23.47 -17.15
C THR A 661 -2.91 -22.25 -16.93
N GLU A 662 -3.40 -22.04 -15.70
CA GLU A 662 -4.17 -20.85 -15.33
C GLU A 662 -3.29 -19.59 -15.33
N ILE A 663 -2.09 -19.66 -14.74
CA ILE A 663 -1.13 -18.54 -14.75
C ILE A 663 -0.68 -18.23 -16.19
N THR A 664 -0.38 -19.27 -16.98
CA THR A 664 0.02 -19.11 -18.39
C THR A 664 -1.09 -18.44 -19.20
N TYR A 665 -2.34 -18.84 -18.99
CA TYR A 665 -3.51 -18.26 -19.64
C TYR A 665 -3.69 -16.79 -19.28
N GLU A 666 -3.65 -16.45 -17.98
CA GLU A 666 -3.80 -15.07 -17.51
C GLU A 666 -2.70 -14.15 -18.08
N ALA A 667 -1.43 -14.59 -18.05
CA ALA A 667 -0.32 -13.85 -18.63
C ALA A 667 -0.46 -13.65 -20.16
N ASN A 668 -0.84 -14.70 -20.90
CA ASN A 668 -1.05 -14.58 -22.35
C ASN A 668 -2.23 -13.66 -22.71
N LEU A 669 -3.28 -13.62 -21.88
CA LEU A 669 -4.35 -12.65 -22.05
C LEU A 669 -3.86 -11.22 -21.85
N ALA A 670 -3.14 -10.95 -20.76
CA ALA A 670 -2.59 -9.62 -20.50
C ALA A 670 -1.70 -9.14 -21.67
N MET A 671 -0.80 -10.00 -22.16
CA MET A 671 0.03 -9.71 -23.33
C MET A 671 -0.81 -9.46 -24.59
N ALA A 672 -1.86 -10.25 -24.84
CA ALA A 672 -2.77 -10.06 -25.98
C ALA A 672 -3.56 -8.74 -25.90
N TYR A 673 -3.80 -8.22 -24.70
CA TYR A 673 -4.39 -6.89 -24.48
C TYR A 673 -3.35 -5.76 -24.48
N GLY A 674 -2.08 -6.07 -24.73
CA GLY A 674 -1.02 -5.08 -24.94
C GLY A 674 -0.31 -4.61 -23.66
N TYR A 675 -0.51 -5.28 -22.53
CA TYR A 675 0.14 -4.96 -21.27
C TYR A 675 1.66 -5.08 -21.38
N LYS A 676 2.37 -4.31 -20.57
CA LYS A 676 3.83 -4.09 -20.65
C LYS A 676 4.59 -4.51 -19.39
N GLN A 677 3.86 -4.85 -18.33
CA GLN A 677 4.41 -5.36 -17.09
C GLN A 677 3.39 -6.31 -16.43
N LEU A 678 3.90 -7.38 -15.80
CA LEU A 678 3.09 -8.34 -15.05
C LEU A 678 3.69 -8.55 -13.66
N SER A 679 2.87 -8.53 -12.61
CA SER A 679 3.31 -8.74 -11.23
C SER A 679 2.70 -9.99 -10.61
N TYR A 680 3.45 -10.80 -9.89
CA TYR A 680 2.87 -11.95 -9.19
C TYR A 680 2.27 -11.57 -7.83
N PHE A 681 0.98 -11.85 -7.64
CA PHE A 681 0.31 -11.90 -6.33
C PHE A 681 0.02 -13.35 -5.94
N THR A 682 0.87 -14.02 -5.17
CA THR A 682 2.11 -13.52 -4.56
C THR A 682 3.32 -14.39 -4.89
N TRP A 683 4.51 -13.81 -4.76
CA TRP A 683 5.74 -14.60 -4.79
C TRP A 683 5.91 -15.42 -3.50
N TRP A 684 5.86 -14.76 -2.35
CA TRP A 684 5.96 -15.40 -1.04
C TRP A 684 4.57 -15.71 -0.47
N THR A 685 4.40 -16.85 0.21
CA THR A 685 3.15 -17.15 0.95
C THR A 685 3.00 -16.15 2.11
N PRO A 686 1.95 -15.31 2.13
CA PRO A 686 1.73 -14.40 3.24
C PRO A 686 1.40 -15.18 4.53
N THR A 687 2.04 -14.80 5.63
CA THR A 687 1.73 -15.29 6.99
C THR A 687 1.18 -14.17 7.85
N ASP A 688 0.51 -14.53 8.96
CA ASP A 688 0.06 -13.58 10.00
C ASP A 688 -0.86 -12.46 9.49
N ARG A 689 -1.70 -12.81 8.49
CA ARG A 689 -2.75 -11.93 7.96
C ARG A 689 -4.10 -12.25 8.61
N GLY A 690 -5.00 -11.27 8.60
CA GLY A 690 -6.39 -11.45 9.04
C GLY A 690 -7.15 -12.51 8.23
N GLU A 691 -6.70 -12.78 7.01
CA GLU A 691 -7.17 -13.85 6.14
C GLU A 691 -6.09 -14.93 5.92
N PRO A 692 -6.46 -16.22 5.87
CA PRO A 692 -5.51 -17.28 5.55
C PRO A 692 -5.19 -17.31 4.06
N PHE A 693 -3.95 -17.66 3.70
CA PHE A 693 -3.53 -17.92 2.33
C PHE A 693 -3.15 -19.39 2.12
N THR A 694 -3.29 -19.89 0.89
CA THR A 694 -2.64 -21.14 0.47
C THR A 694 -1.16 -20.89 0.20
N ASP A 695 -0.40 -21.95 -0.11
CA ASP A 695 0.96 -21.76 -0.63
C ASP A 695 0.95 -20.89 -1.92
N ALA A 696 1.93 -20.00 -2.05
CA ALA A 696 2.13 -19.16 -3.22
C ALA A 696 3.14 -19.80 -4.19
N ILE A 697 3.99 -19.02 -4.87
CA ILE A 697 5.13 -19.53 -5.67
C ILE A 697 6.21 -20.11 -4.75
N MET A 698 6.49 -19.43 -3.65
CA MET A 698 7.35 -19.86 -2.54
C MET A 698 6.48 -20.12 -1.31
N THR A 699 6.82 -21.14 -0.52
CA THR A 699 6.17 -21.39 0.77
C THR A 699 6.54 -20.32 1.80
N ALA A 700 5.80 -20.26 2.91
CA ALA A 700 6.05 -19.34 4.01
C ALA A 700 7.45 -19.50 4.66
N ASP A 701 8.04 -20.69 4.54
CA ASP A 701 9.39 -21.01 5.01
C ASP A 701 10.47 -20.96 3.90
N GLY A 702 10.16 -20.32 2.76
CA GLY A 702 11.13 -20.03 1.71
C GLY A 702 11.55 -21.19 0.83
N ARG A 703 10.68 -22.20 0.66
CA ARG A 703 10.93 -23.33 -0.24
C ARG A 703 10.16 -23.15 -1.55
N PRO A 704 10.76 -23.47 -2.72
CA PRO A 704 10.05 -23.51 -3.99
C PRO A 704 8.86 -24.47 -3.95
N THR A 705 7.72 -24.04 -4.49
CA THR A 705 6.54 -24.89 -4.68
C THR A 705 6.53 -25.54 -6.06
N ASP A 706 5.44 -26.27 -6.36
CA ASP A 706 5.17 -26.80 -7.70
C ASP A 706 4.92 -25.72 -8.78
N LEU A 707 4.68 -24.46 -8.39
CA LEU A 707 4.54 -23.34 -9.33
C LEU A 707 5.87 -22.73 -9.76
N TYR A 708 6.95 -22.88 -8.98
CA TYR A 708 8.23 -22.21 -9.24
C TYR A 708 8.81 -22.54 -10.62
N GLY A 709 8.93 -23.84 -10.95
CA GLY A 709 9.47 -24.28 -12.24
C GLY A 709 8.65 -23.81 -13.44
N PRO A 710 7.32 -23.97 -13.43
CA PRO A 710 6.46 -23.43 -14.50
C PRO A 710 6.48 -21.91 -14.63
N VAL A 711 6.51 -21.15 -13.53
CA VAL A 711 6.63 -19.69 -13.55
C VAL A 711 7.94 -19.26 -14.20
N ARG A 712 9.05 -19.90 -13.81
CA ARG A 712 10.36 -19.65 -14.42
C ARG A 712 10.35 -19.85 -15.95
N GLU A 713 9.75 -20.94 -16.42
CA GLU A 713 9.65 -21.21 -17.87
C GLU A 713 8.75 -20.19 -18.57
N LEU A 714 7.63 -19.81 -17.96
CA LEU A 714 6.73 -18.79 -18.49
C LEU A 714 7.42 -17.42 -18.59
N ASN A 715 8.15 -17.01 -17.55
CA ASN A 715 8.90 -15.75 -17.51
C ASN A 715 9.95 -15.69 -18.61
N ALA A 716 10.69 -16.77 -18.84
CA ALA A 716 11.65 -16.85 -19.95
C ALA A 716 10.98 -16.62 -21.32
N GLN A 717 9.75 -17.13 -21.51
CA GLN A 717 8.99 -16.91 -22.74
C GLN A 717 8.44 -15.48 -22.85
N ILE A 718 8.01 -14.88 -21.74
CA ILE A 718 7.57 -13.49 -21.69
C ILE A 718 8.75 -12.57 -22.07
N HIS A 719 9.92 -12.80 -21.47
CA HIS A 719 11.15 -12.07 -21.79
C HIS A 719 11.58 -12.22 -23.24
N ALA A 720 11.48 -13.41 -23.82
CA ALA A 720 11.74 -13.62 -25.24
C ALA A 720 10.80 -12.76 -26.12
N LEU A 721 9.53 -12.63 -25.76
CA LEU A 721 8.57 -11.81 -26.51
C LEU A 721 8.68 -10.30 -26.21
N GLY A 722 9.20 -9.94 -25.02
CA GLY A 722 9.24 -8.61 -24.44
C GLY A 722 9.69 -7.51 -25.40
N PRO A 723 10.85 -7.62 -26.07
CA PRO A 723 11.34 -6.59 -26.98
C PRO A 723 10.37 -6.26 -28.11
N THR A 724 9.62 -7.25 -28.61
CA THR A 724 8.58 -7.02 -29.62
C THR A 724 7.34 -6.42 -28.95
N LEU A 725 6.83 -7.05 -27.88
CA LEU A 725 5.62 -6.61 -27.19
C LEU A 725 5.70 -5.18 -26.68
N MET A 726 6.87 -4.71 -26.23
CA MET A 726 7.06 -3.33 -25.77
C MET A 726 6.72 -2.29 -26.83
N ARG A 727 6.87 -2.62 -28.12
CA ARG A 727 6.57 -1.71 -29.24
C ARG A 727 5.14 -1.84 -29.78
N LEU A 728 4.40 -2.88 -29.40
CA LEU A 728 3.11 -3.19 -29.99
C LEU A 728 1.94 -2.54 -29.22
N ASP A 729 1.02 -1.90 -29.94
CA ASP A 729 -0.24 -1.40 -29.39
C ASP A 729 -1.39 -2.34 -29.79
N ALA A 730 -2.14 -2.88 -28.81
CA ALA A 730 -3.31 -3.74 -29.07
C ALA A 730 -4.53 -2.91 -29.48
N ARG A 731 -4.64 -2.59 -30.77
CA ARG A 731 -5.65 -1.66 -31.31
C ARG A 731 -7.07 -2.21 -31.28
N GLU A 732 -7.24 -3.49 -31.58
CA GLU A 732 -8.54 -4.16 -31.59
C GLU A 732 -8.39 -5.54 -30.94
N VAL A 733 -9.26 -5.88 -29.99
CA VAL A 733 -9.27 -7.19 -29.34
C VAL A 733 -10.68 -7.76 -29.40
N TYR A 734 -10.83 -8.99 -29.90
CA TYR A 734 -12.12 -9.64 -30.07
C TYR A 734 -12.11 -11.09 -29.60
N LEU A 735 -13.26 -11.57 -29.16
CA LEU A 735 -13.45 -12.95 -28.75
C LEU A 735 -14.22 -13.74 -29.81
N ALA A 736 -13.71 -14.91 -30.17
CA ALA A 736 -14.39 -15.93 -30.95
C ALA A 736 -14.96 -17.01 -30.03
N GLY A 737 -16.04 -17.68 -30.45
CA GLY A 737 -16.73 -18.67 -29.62
C GLY A 737 -17.51 -18.02 -28.48
N ASN A 738 -17.20 -18.38 -27.24
CA ASN A 738 -17.77 -17.76 -26.05
C ASN A 738 -17.15 -16.38 -25.77
N THR A 739 -17.96 -15.33 -25.85
CA THR A 739 -17.47 -13.96 -25.71
C THR A 739 -17.50 -13.43 -24.28
N HIS A 740 -18.11 -14.14 -23.33
CA HIS A 740 -18.14 -13.73 -21.91
C HIS A 740 -18.57 -12.27 -21.67
N GLY A 741 -19.52 -11.76 -22.48
CA GLY A 741 -20.00 -10.38 -22.40
C GLY A 741 -19.21 -9.36 -23.25
N GLN A 742 -18.08 -9.77 -23.83
CA GLN A 742 -17.24 -8.94 -24.70
C GLN A 742 -17.72 -8.92 -26.15
N GLN A 743 -17.11 -8.04 -26.95
CA GLN A 743 -17.42 -7.92 -28.38
C GLN A 743 -17.02 -9.20 -29.14
N PRO A 744 -17.94 -9.79 -29.93
CA PRO A 744 -17.59 -10.85 -30.86
C PRO A 744 -16.74 -10.29 -32.02
N VAL A 745 -16.03 -11.17 -32.73
CA VAL A 745 -15.32 -10.81 -33.96
C VAL A 745 -16.28 -10.16 -34.98
N PRO A 746 -16.08 -8.89 -35.37
CA PRO A 746 -16.95 -8.23 -36.34
C PRO A 746 -16.67 -8.71 -37.78
N GLU A 747 -17.68 -8.65 -38.65
CA GLU A 747 -17.58 -9.09 -40.06
C GLU A 747 -16.46 -8.36 -40.83
N GLY A 748 -16.13 -7.13 -40.43
CA GLY A 748 -15.08 -6.32 -41.04
C GLY A 748 -13.66 -6.59 -40.53
N PHE A 749 -13.48 -7.42 -39.50
CA PHE A 749 -12.15 -7.73 -38.97
C PHE A 749 -11.35 -8.55 -39.99
N PHE A 750 -10.05 -8.28 -40.12
CA PHE A 750 -9.22 -8.83 -41.20
C PHE A 750 -8.98 -10.34 -41.10
N VAL A 751 -9.28 -10.95 -39.95
CA VAL A 751 -9.25 -12.39 -39.72
C VAL A 751 -10.60 -12.87 -39.17
N GLN A 752 -11.10 -13.98 -39.69
CA GLN A 752 -12.39 -14.56 -39.33
C GLN A 752 -12.22 -16.00 -38.84
N PRO A 753 -12.70 -16.36 -37.64
CA PRO A 753 -12.69 -17.74 -37.18
C PRO A 753 -13.66 -18.59 -38.02
N GLN A 754 -13.17 -19.71 -38.55
CA GLN A 754 -13.96 -20.73 -39.24
C GLN A 754 -14.19 -21.98 -38.38
N SER A 755 -13.47 -22.09 -37.26
CA SER A 755 -13.66 -23.08 -36.21
C SER A 755 -14.60 -22.56 -35.12
N GLU A 756 -15.21 -23.47 -34.36
CA GLU A 756 -16.02 -23.15 -33.16
C GLU A 756 -15.16 -22.95 -31.89
N GLY A 757 -13.85 -22.81 -32.03
CA GLY A 757 -12.93 -22.63 -30.91
C GLY A 757 -13.11 -21.29 -30.19
N ASP A 758 -13.02 -21.31 -28.85
CA ASP A 758 -12.98 -20.11 -28.02
C ASP A 758 -11.57 -19.49 -28.11
N LEU A 759 -11.45 -18.33 -28.77
CA LEU A 759 -10.17 -17.66 -29.01
C LEU A 759 -10.24 -16.17 -28.66
N VAL A 760 -9.12 -15.61 -28.21
CA VAL A 760 -8.91 -14.15 -28.22
C VAL A 760 -8.04 -13.82 -29.43
N LEU A 761 -8.50 -12.86 -30.24
CA LEU A 761 -7.82 -12.37 -31.43
C LEU A 761 -7.51 -10.89 -31.23
N SER A 762 -6.23 -10.55 -31.17
CA SER A 762 -5.75 -9.17 -30.99
C SER A 762 -5.00 -8.68 -32.21
N HIS A 763 -5.46 -7.57 -32.76
CA HIS A 763 -4.75 -6.80 -33.77
C HIS A 763 -3.79 -5.84 -33.08
N MET A 764 -2.51 -6.06 -33.30
CA MET A 764 -1.46 -5.25 -32.72
C MET A 764 -0.68 -4.50 -33.79
N VAL A 765 -0.28 -3.26 -33.50
CA VAL A 765 0.48 -2.43 -34.44
C VAL A 765 1.77 -1.98 -33.76
N ASP A 766 2.91 -2.19 -34.43
CA ASP A 766 4.20 -1.68 -33.96
C ASP A 766 4.24 -0.16 -34.11
N ARG A 767 4.34 0.55 -32.98
CA ARG A 767 4.32 2.02 -32.92
C ARG A 767 5.50 2.67 -33.64
N THR A 768 6.59 1.93 -33.87
CA THR A 768 7.82 2.46 -34.45
C THR A 768 7.83 2.38 -35.98
N ASN A 769 7.33 1.29 -36.55
CA ASN A 769 7.43 1.03 -37.98
C ASN A 769 6.08 0.78 -38.68
N GLY A 770 4.98 0.63 -37.93
CA GLY A 770 3.64 0.40 -38.44
C GLY A 770 3.37 -1.04 -38.89
N ASP A 771 4.26 -1.99 -38.63
CA ASP A 771 4.03 -3.40 -38.91
C ASP A 771 2.81 -3.91 -38.12
N GLU A 772 1.98 -4.71 -38.78
CA GLU A 772 0.77 -5.29 -38.20
C GLU A 772 1.06 -6.71 -37.69
N TYR A 773 0.45 -7.05 -36.56
CA TYR A 773 0.58 -8.32 -35.87
C TYR A 773 -0.79 -8.86 -35.46
N LEU A 774 -0.90 -10.19 -35.42
CA LEU A 774 -2.02 -10.93 -34.87
C LEU A 774 -1.53 -11.73 -33.66
N PHE A 775 -2.04 -11.41 -32.47
CA PHE A 775 -1.86 -12.25 -31.28
C PHE A 775 -3.11 -13.13 -31.13
N VAL A 776 -2.93 -14.46 -31.15
CA VAL A 776 -3.99 -15.44 -30.93
C VAL A 776 -3.78 -16.14 -29.58
N VAL A 777 -4.79 -16.13 -28.72
CA VAL A 777 -4.78 -16.88 -27.45
C VAL A 777 -5.90 -17.90 -27.43
N ASN A 778 -5.58 -19.13 -27.01
CA ASN A 778 -6.58 -20.12 -26.68
C ASN A 778 -7.36 -19.67 -25.44
N ASN A 779 -8.63 -19.34 -25.60
CA ASN A 779 -9.51 -18.86 -24.53
C ASN A 779 -10.03 -20.01 -23.63
N SER A 780 -9.16 -20.98 -23.34
CA SER A 780 -9.39 -22.09 -22.42
C SER A 780 -8.06 -22.56 -21.85
N PHE A 781 -7.96 -22.60 -20.52
CA PHE A 781 -6.80 -23.15 -19.80
C PHE A 781 -6.96 -24.63 -19.43
N THR A 782 -8.08 -25.27 -19.85
CA THR A 782 -8.35 -26.70 -19.63
C THR A 782 -8.17 -27.53 -20.90
N ASP A 783 -8.63 -27.01 -22.03
CA ASP A 783 -8.75 -27.76 -23.27
C ASP A 783 -7.88 -27.14 -24.37
N GLY A 784 -7.21 -27.99 -25.14
CA GLY A 784 -6.55 -27.56 -26.37
C GLY A 784 -7.57 -27.28 -27.47
N GLN A 785 -7.21 -26.43 -28.43
CA GLN A 785 -8.11 -26.01 -29.50
C GLN A 785 -7.49 -26.08 -30.88
N ASP A 786 -8.21 -26.68 -31.83
CA ASP A 786 -7.89 -26.60 -33.25
C ASP A 786 -8.57 -25.36 -33.85
N ALA A 787 -7.78 -24.38 -34.27
CA ALA A 787 -8.27 -23.16 -34.89
C ALA A 787 -8.10 -23.19 -36.41
N ALA A 788 -9.11 -22.68 -37.12
CA ALA A 788 -9.04 -22.32 -38.52
C ALA A 788 -9.37 -20.83 -38.65
N LEU A 789 -8.39 -20.00 -39.02
CA LEU A 789 -8.51 -18.54 -39.10
C LEU A 789 -8.36 -18.08 -40.55
N ALA A 790 -9.42 -17.54 -41.14
CA ALA A 790 -9.45 -17.09 -42.53
C ALA A 790 -9.21 -15.58 -42.63
N PHE A 791 -8.19 -15.21 -43.39
CA PHE A 791 -7.83 -13.82 -43.65
C PHE A 791 -8.58 -13.27 -44.86
N THR A 792 -8.97 -12.00 -44.77
CA THR A 792 -9.69 -11.29 -45.83
C THR A 792 -8.81 -11.05 -47.05
N ASP A 793 -7.51 -10.80 -46.86
CA ASP A 793 -6.52 -10.76 -47.93
C ASP A 793 -5.97 -12.18 -48.22
N PRO A 794 -6.23 -12.72 -49.42
CA PRO A 794 -5.76 -14.05 -49.80
C PRO A 794 -4.26 -14.13 -50.09
N GLN A 795 -3.53 -13.01 -50.07
CA GLN A 795 -2.07 -12.96 -50.16
C GLN A 795 -1.39 -12.86 -48.78
N THR A 796 -2.17 -12.93 -47.69
CA THR A 796 -1.62 -12.90 -46.34
C THR A 796 -0.59 -14.01 -46.13
N ARG A 797 0.58 -13.60 -45.63
CA ARG A 797 1.64 -14.48 -45.14
C ARG A 797 1.99 -14.08 -43.72
N LEU A 798 2.47 -15.03 -42.93
CA LEU A 798 2.77 -14.80 -41.52
C LEU A 798 4.22 -15.16 -41.19
N GLN A 799 4.73 -14.55 -40.12
CA GLN A 799 5.93 -14.96 -39.42
C GLN A 799 5.60 -15.10 -37.94
N GLU A 800 5.88 -16.23 -37.33
CA GLU A 800 5.71 -16.42 -35.88
C GLU A 800 6.88 -15.78 -35.13
N VAL A 801 6.59 -15.07 -34.04
CA VAL A 801 7.60 -14.61 -33.09
C VAL A 801 7.90 -15.75 -32.12
N SER A 802 9.14 -16.20 -32.11
CA SER A 802 9.59 -17.33 -31.31
C SER A 802 9.47 -17.03 -29.81
N ARG A 803 8.76 -17.88 -29.07
CA ARG A 803 8.70 -17.82 -27.60
C ARG A 803 10.00 -18.27 -26.92
N ALA A 804 10.94 -18.83 -27.66
CA ALA A 804 12.20 -19.31 -27.09
C ALA A 804 13.28 -18.22 -27.03
N ASP A 805 13.25 -17.27 -27.98
CA ASP A 805 14.33 -16.28 -28.15
C ASP A 805 13.88 -14.96 -28.77
N GLY A 806 12.58 -14.76 -29.02
CA GLY A 806 12.03 -13.53 -29.60
C GLY A 806 12.30 -13.35 -31.08
N SER A 807 13.01 -14.29 -31.72
CA SER A 807 13.36 -14.17 -33.12
C SER A 807 12.13 -14.30 -34.02
N LEU A 808 12.14 -13.54 -35.12
CA LEU A 808 11.09 -13.63 -36.12
C LEU A 808 11.36 -14.83 -37.04
N GLY A 809 10.42 -15.78 -37.07
CA GLY A 809 10.53 -16.99 -37.89
C GLY A 809 10.50 -16.72 -39.39
N SER A 810 10.69 -17.78 -40.18
CA SER A 810 10.58 -17.71 -41.64
C SER A 810 9.16 -17.33 -42.06
N VAL A 811 9.03 -16.54 -43.13
CA VAL A 811 7.74 -16.27 -43.77
C VAL A 811 7.15 -17.59 -44.26
N PHE A 812 5.89 -17.86 -43.92
CA PHE A 812 5.17 -19.03 -44.42
C PHE A 812 3.83 -18.65 -45.07
N ASP A 813 3.50 -19.38 -46.13
CA ASP A 813 2.24 -19.23 -46.85
C ASP A 813 1.11 -19.95 -46.10
N LEU A 814 -0.07 -19.33 -46.12
CA LEU A 814 -1.28 -19.91 -45.55
C LEU A 814 -1.97 -20.84 -46.56
N ALA A 815 -2.72 -21.82 -46.06
CA ALA A 815 -3.48 -22.72 -46.91
C ALA A 815 -4.57 -21.94 -47.66
N THR A 816 -4.83 -22.28 -48.92
CA THR A 816 -5.97 -21.68 -49.65
C THR A 816 -7.26 -22.38 -49.24
N GLY A 817 -8.13 -21.65 -48.53
CA GLY A 817 -9.44 -22.13 -48.10
C GLY A 817 -10.51 -22.06 -49.19
N ASP A 818 -11.72 -22.52 -48.84
CA ASP A 818 -12.90 -22.40 -49.70
C ASP A 818 -13.19 -20.93 -50.03
N GLY A 819 -13.35 -20.62 -51.32
CA GLY A 819 -13.60 -19.23 -51.77
C GLY A 819 -12.35 -18.39 -52.02
N ALA A 820 -11.15 -19.00 -52.02
CA ALA A 820 -9.85 -18.36 -52.28
C ALA A 820 -9.40 -17.38 -51.19
N THR A 821 -9.68 -17.65 -49.91
CA THR A 821 -9.10 -16.95 -48.75
C THR A 821 -7.83 -17.65 -48.26
N ALA A 822 -6.97 -16.93 -47.54
CA ALA A 822 -5.79 -17.50 -46.87
C ALA A 822 -6.22 -18.00 -45.46
N VAL A 823 -5.90 -19.24 -45.09
CA VAL A 823 -6.34 -19.87 -43.83
C VAL A 823 -5.15 -20.37 -43.02
N LEU A 824 -5.08 -19.93 -41.76
CA LEU A 824 -4.18 -20.49 -40.75
C LEU A 824 -4.89 -21.64 -40.02
N GLU A 825 -4.35 -22.85 -40.14
CA GLU A 825 -4.75 -24.01 -39.35
C GLU A 825 -3.69 -24.29 -38.27
N ARG A 826 -4.06 -24.23 -36.99
CA ARG A 826 -3.15 -24.51 -35.86
C ARG A 826 -3.88 -25.12 -34.67
N SER A 827 -3.25 -26.10 -34.05
CA SER A 827 -3.63 -26.58 -32.72
C SER A 827 -2.93 -25.75 -31.65
N PHE A 828 -3.69 -25.23 -30.70
CA PHE A 828 -3.21 -24.49 -29.53
C PHE A 828 -3.36 -25.34 -28.26
N ALA A 829 -2.32 -25.38 -27.44
CA ALA A 829 -2.39 -25.97 -26.11
C ALA A 829 -3.28 -25.12 -25.16
N PRO A 830 -3.74 -25.68 -24.03
CA PRO A 830 -4.53 -24.92 -23.06
C PRO A 830 -3.81 -23.64 -22.62
N GLY A 831 -4.46 -22.49 -22.79
CA GLY A 831 -3.95 -21.17 -22.44
C GLY A 831 -2.79 -20.67 -23.31
N GLU A 832 -2.44 -21.37 -24.41
CA GLU A 832 -1.34 -20.96 -25.29
C GLU A 832 -1.66 -19.65 -26.01
N GLY A 833 -0.66 -18.77 -26.05
CA GLY A 833 -0.66 -17.54 -26.82
C GLY A 833 0.41 -17.57 -27.92
N VAL A 834 0.09 -17.09 -29.13
CA VAL A 834 1.04 -17.03 -30.24
C VAL A 834 0.93 -15.69 -30.97
N LEU A 835 2.08 -15.05 -31.15
CA LEU A 835 2.21 -13.77 -31.83
C LEU A 835 2.72 -13.99 -33.26
N TYR A 836 1.97 -13.48 -34.24
CA TYR A 836 2.34 -13.50 -35.66
C TYR A 836 2.52 -12.08 -36.18
N ARG A 837 3.60 -11.82 -36.90
CA ARG A 837 3.71 -10.65 -37.78
C ARG A 837 3.01 -10.94 -39.10
N ILE A 838 2.24 -9.98 -39.60
CA ILE A 838 1.59 -10.04 -40.90
C ILE A 838 2.56 -9.50 -41.96
N ALA A 839 3.01 -10.36 -42.86
CA ALA A 839 3.99 -10.00 -43.89
C ALA A 839 3.31 -9.40 -45.13
N THR A 840 3.62 -8.15 -45.45
CA THR A 840 3.17 -7.47 -46.68
C THR A 840 4.21 -7.55 -47.81
N ASP A 841 3.77 -7.41 -49.06
CA ASP A 841 4.56 -7.62 -50.28
C ASP A 841 5.80 -6.71 -50.46
N ASP A 842 5.97 -5.67 -49.63
CA ASP A 842 7.09 -4.71 -49.71
C ASP A 842 8.35 -5.15 -48.94
N LEU A 843 8.32 -6.29 -48.25
CA LEU A 843 9.47 -6.81 -47.50
C LEU A 843 10.41 -7.57 -48.44
N GLN A 844 11.47 -6.89 -48.91
CA GLN A 844 12.65 -7.57 -49.45
C GLN A 844 13.15 -8.57 -48.40
N GLU A 845 13.25 -9.84 -48.79
CA GLU A 845 13.96 -10.85 -48.02
C GLU A 845 15.31 -10.27 -47.58
N PRO A 846 15.64 -10.26 -46.27
CA PRO A 846 16.99 -9.92 -45.87
C PRO A 846 17.92 -10.95 -46.51
N GLU A 847 18.92 -10.49 -47.26
CA GLU A 847 19.93 -11.40 -47.82
C GLU A 847 20.52 -12.23 -46.66
N PRO A 848 20.67 -13.56 -46.84
CA PRO A 848 21.22 -14.40 -45.80
C PRO A 848 22.60 -13.86 -45.41
N THR A 849 22.73 -13.41 -44.18
CA THR A 849 24.02 -13.08 -43.59
C THR A 849 24.84 -14.38 -43.56
N GLU A 850 25.89 -14.43 -44.39
CA GLU A 850 26.87 -15.50 -44.30
C GLU A 850 27.39 -15.58 -42.85
N PRO A 851 27.42 -16.76 -42.22
CA PRO A 851 27.96 -16.91 -40.89
C PRO A 851 29.42 -16.43 -40.89
N PRO A 852 29.88 -15.73 -39.83
CA PRO A 852 31.24 -15.26 -39.75
C PRO A 852 32.17 -16.45 -39.89
N THR A 853 33.07 -16.38 -40.87
CA THR A 853 34.11 -17.40 -41.07
C THR A 853 34.96 -17.44 -39.81
N GLU A 854 34.87 -18.53 -39.04
CA GLU A 854 35.75 -18.79 -37.91
C GLU A 854 37.21 -18.67 -38.37
N GLN A 855 37.91 -17.66 -37.86
CA GLN A 855 39.36 -17.66 -37.87
C GLN A 855 39.83 -18.67 -36.83
N PRO A 856 40.76 -19.58 -37.17
CA PRO A 856 41.21 -20.60 -36.23
C PRO A 856 42.05 -19.96 -35.12
N THR A 857 41.55 -19.99 -33.89
CA THR A 857 42.31 -19.69 -32.69
C THR A 857 43.32 -20.80 -32.43
N GLU A 858 44.61 -20.42 -32.44
CA GLU A 858 45.71 -21.27 -32.00
C GLU A 858 45.53 -21.62 -30.52
N GLN A 859 45.39 -22.92 -30.23
CA GLN A 859 45.42 -23.45 -28.86
C GLN A 859 46.87 -23.79 -28.47
N PRO A 860 47.40 -23.30 -27.33
CA PRO A 860 48.73 -23.68 -26.88
C PRO A 860 48.71 -25.07 -26.24
N THR A 861 49.61 -25.93 -26.71
CA THR A 861 49.91 -27.26 -26.19
C THR A 861 50.60 -27.21 -24.83
N GLY A 862 50.15 -28.02 -23.87
CA GLY A 862 50.88 -28.42 -22.67
C GLY A 862 50.53 -29.87 -22.28
N PRO A 863 51.49 -30.71 -21.84
CA PRO A 863 51.41 -32.16 -22.07
C PRO A 863 50.99 -33.01 -20.86
N GLY A 864 50.27 -34.09 -21.16
CA GLY A 864 50.55 -35.47 -20.75
C GLY A 864 50.49 -35.85 -19.27
N GLU A 865 49.58 -36.78 -18.92
CA GLU A 865 49.93 -38.20 -18.69
C GLU A 865 48.67 -39.01 -18.29
N GLU A 866 48.39 -40.04 -19.10
CA GLU A 866 47.56 -41.22 -18.80
C GLU A 866 48.48 -42.32 -18.18
N PRO A 867 48.04 -43.56 -17.84
CA PRO A 867 46.69 -44.14 -17.80
C PRO A 867 46.44 -45.09 -16.58
N THR A 868 45.22 -45.67 -16.47
CA THR A 868 44.92 -47.12 -16.62
C THR A 868 43.69 -47.59 -15.84
N GLY A 869 42.80 -48.34 -16.51
CA GLY A 869 42.04 -49.44 -15.90
C GLY A 869 40.52 -49.45 -16.08
N SER A 870 40.02 -50.03 -17.18
CA SER A 870 38.70 -50.69 -17.25
C SER A 870 38.75 -52.10 -16.62
N PRO A 871 37.69 -52.95 -16.53
CA PRO A 871 36.32 -52.82 -17.08
C PRO A 871 35.14 -53.40 -16.23
N SER A 872 33.90 -53.10 -16.68
CA SER A 872 32.68 -53.94 -16.77
C SER A 872 32.17 -54.78 -15.56
N GLN A 873 30.87 -54.66 -15.24
CA GLN A 873 29.85 -55.74 -15.34
C GLN A 873 28.47 -55.34 -14.74
N GLN A 874 27.43 -55.40 -15.58
CA GLN A 874 26.06 -55.87 -15.25
C GLN A 874 26.06 -57.43 -15.37
N PRO A 875 25.05 -58.24 -14.95
CA PRO A 875 23.60 -57.93 -14.87
C PRO A 875 22.75 -58.66 -13.75
N ALA A 876 21.43 -58.40 -13.80
CA ALA A 876 20.28 -59.32 -13.66
C ALA A 876 19.71 -59.77 -12.29
N ASP A 877 18.40 -59.47 -12.17
CA ASP A 877 17.24 -60.31 -11.82
C ASP A 877 17.08 -60.99 -10.44
N GLY A 878 15.84 -60.90 -9.92
CA GLY A 878 15.31 -61.83 -8.92
C GLY A 878 14.07 -61.36 -8.17
N GLU A 879 12.89 -61.71 -8.68
CA GLU A 879 11.55 -61.61 -8.07
C GLU A 879 11.38 -62.48 -6.80
N ASP A 880 10.45 -62.08 -5.93
CA ASP A 880 9.47 -62.89 -5.14
C ASP A 880 9.03 -62.04 -3.92
N GLY A 881 7.77 -61.91 -3.50
CA GLY A 881 6.47 -62.45 -3.85
C GLY A 881 5.42 -61.80 -2.91
N GLY A 882 4.17 -61.62 -3.36
CA GLY A 882 3.08 -60.97 -2.59
C GLY A 882 2.46 -61.85 -1.49
N PRO A 883 1.13 -61.80 -1.23
CA PRO A 883 0.21 -60.65 -1.11
C PRO A 883 -0.67 -60.76 0.16
N VAL A 884 -1.35 -59.70 0.62
CA VAL A 884 -2.60 -59.83 1.43
C VAL A 884 -3.60 -58.72 1.12
N THR A 885 -4.85 -59.14 1.04
CA THR A 885 -6.09 -58.56 0.52
C THR A 885 -6.94 -57.78 1.53
N GLY A 886 -7.86 -56.96 1.00
CA GLY A 886 -9.21 -56.70 1.54
C GLY A 886 -9.46 -55.22 1.86
N GLY A 887 -10.52 -54.53 1.45
CA GLY A 887 -11.78 -54.91 0.80
C GLY A 887 -12.94 -54.09 1.41
N GLY A 888 -13.84 -53.56 0.55
CA GLY A 888 -15.14 -52.97 0.90
C GLY A 888 -15.19 -51.45 0.68
N SER A 889 -15.88 -50.82 -0.29
CA SER A 889 -17.20 -50.97 -0.96
C SER A 889 -18.13 -49.80 -0.58
N ASN A 890 -18.42 -48.98 -1.60
CA ASN A 890 -19.59 -48.16 -1.93
C ASN A 890 -20.79 -48.08 -0.98
N ASP A 891 -21.35 -46.87 -0.88
CA ASP A 891 -22.76 -46.47 -1.13
C ASP A 891 -22.72 -44.93 -1.30
N GLY A 892 -23.45 -44.20 -2.15
CA GLY A 892 -24.76 -44.41 -2.76
C GLY A 892 -25.63 -43.15 -2.53
N LEU A 893 -25.68 -42.26 -3.54
CA LEU A 893 -26.56 -41.09 -3.85
C LEU A 893 -27.97 -41.02 -3.17
N PRO A 894 -28.68 -39.85 -3.08
CA PRO A 894 -28.97 -38.98 -4.24
C PRO A 894 -29.24 -37.46 -4.03
N ALA A 895 -29.30 -36.79 -5.18
CA ALA A 895 -29.73 -35.41 -5.42
C ALA A 895 -31.23 -35.17 -5.21
N THR A 896 -31.61 -33.92 -4.85
CA THR A 896 -32.74 -33.13 -5.42
C THR A 896 -32.79 -31.74 -4.78
N GLY A 897 -33.02 -30.70 -5.59
CA GLY A 897 -33.65 -29.44 -5.14
C GLY A 897 -33.06 -28.16 -5.70
N ALA A 898 -33.46 -27.78 -6.91
CA ALA A 898 -33.25 -26.45 -7.47
C ALA A 898 -34.33 -25.46 -6.99
N GLN A 899 -33.95 -24.18 -6.91
CA GLN A 899 -34.72 -22.92 -7.06
C GLN A 899 -34.56 -21.94 -5.89
N ASP A 900 -34.35 -20.67 -6.30
CA ASP A 900 -34.28 -19.40 -5.55
C ASP A 900 -32.95 -19.05 -4.88
N LEU A 901 -32.11 -18.28 -5.59
CA LEU A 901 -31.64 -16.93 -5.19
C LEU A 901 -30.55 -16.40 -6.15
N ALA A 902 -30.99 -15.84 -7.28
CA ALA A 902 -30.22 -14.87 -8.03
C ALA A 902 -30.40 -13.50 -7.33
N ALA A 903 -29.55 -13.17 -6.36
CA ALA A 903 -29.42 -11.82 -5.75
C ALA A 903 -28.27 -11.69 -4.71
N LEU A 904 -27.18 -12.46 -4.79
CA LEU A 904 -26.15 -12.47 -3.71
C LEU A 904 -24.69 -12.58 -4.21
N ALA A 905 -24.41 -12.11 -5.43
CA ALA A 905 -23.07 -12.11 -6.03
C ALA A 905 -22.40 -10.73 -6.07
N ALA A 906 -22.91 -9.73 -5.33
CA ALA A 906 -22.36 -8.38 -5.28
C ALA A 906 -22.01 -7.92 -3.85
N LEU A 907 -21.70 -8.86 -2.94
CA LEU A 907 -21.39 -8.53 -1.54
C LEU A 907 -20.17 -9.27 -0.95
N ALA A 908 -19.31 -9.84 -1.80
CA ALA A 908 -18.10 -10.53 -1.36
C ALA A 908 -16.83 -9.65 -1.40
N ALA A 909 -16.98 -8.34 -1.63
CA ALA A 909 -15.93 -7.33 -1.47
C ALA A 909 -16.19 -6.39 -0.26
N MET A 910 -17.04 -6.82 0.70
CA MET A 910 -17.38 -6.03 1.90
C MET A 910 -17.37 -6.88 3.18
N VAL A 911 -16.32 -7.69 3.41
CA VAL A 911 -16.07 -8.25 4.73
C VAL A 911 -14.58 -8.21 5.06
N THR A 912 -14.11 -7.03 5.44
CA THR A 912 -12.97 -6.89 6.35
C THR A 912 -13.29 -5.93 7.48
N VAL A 913 -14.49 -6.04 8.09
CA VAL A 913 -14.72 -5.61 9.47
C VAL A 913 -15.76 -6.52 10.13
N GLY A 914 -15.37 -7.23 11.18
CA GLY A 914 -16.28 -7.74 12.23
C GLY A 914 -17.01 -9.08 11.98
N GLY A 915 -16.36 -10.21 12.30
CA GLY A 915 -17.02 -11.52 12.36
C GLY A 915 -17.14 -12.08 13.79
N VAL A 916 -18.23 -11.79 14.51
CA VAL A 916 -18.61 -12.53 15.73
C VAL A 916 -19.56 -13.67 15.37
N LEU A 917 -19.08 -14.91 15.58
CA LEU A 917 -19.86 -16.15 15.51
C LEU A 917 -21.05 -16.14 16.49
N LEU A 918 -22.25 -16.47 16.00
CA LEU A 918 -23.35 -16.91 16.87
C LEU A 918 -23.95 -18.24 16.38
N VAL A 919 -23.59 -19.28 17.14
CA VAL A 919 -24.10 -20.65 17.10
C VAL A 919 -25.62 -20.67 17.29
N ARG A 920 -26.38 -21.23 16.34
CA ARG A 920 -27.77 -21.65 16.57
C ARG A 920 -27.91 -23.17 16.63
N ARG A 921 -28.06 -23.69 17.84
CA ARG A 921 -28.74 -24.98 18.10
C ARG A 921 -30.26 -24.75 18.07
N GLY A 922 -30.96 -25.58 17.30
CA GLY A 922 -32.40 -25.44 17.05
C GLY A 922 -33.35 -26.01 18.10
N GLN A 923 -34.64 -25.69 17.93
CA GLN A 923 -35.85 -26.49 18.18
C GLN A 923 -37.06 -25.65 17.73
N VAL A 924 -37.74 -25.97 16.62
CA VAL A 924 -38.89 -26.90 16.46
C VAL A 924 -40.23 -26.41 17.07
N SER A 925 -41.17 -26.10 16.15
CA SER A 925 -42.65 -26.20 16.25
C SER A 925 -43.40 -25.15 17.09
N ARG A 926 -44.52 -24.53 16.67
CA ARG A 926 -45.74 -25.05 16.02
C ARG A 926 -46.61 -23.87 15.50
N ARG A 927 -47.24 -24.07 14.33
CA ARG A 927 -48.67 -23.80 13.95
C ARG A 927 -49.29 -22.45 14.40
N ALA A 928 -49.97 -21.65 13.59
CA ALA A 928 -51.04 -21.92 12.62
C ALA A 928 -51.59 -20.55 12.18
N GLY A 929 -52.08 -20.42 10.94
CA GLY A 929 -52.76 -19.23 10.46
C GLY A 929 -52.52 -19.00 8.99
#